data_AF-A0A944BT70-F1
#
_entry.id   AF-A0A944BT70-F1
#
_cell.length_a   1.000
_cell.length_b   1.000
_cell.length_c   1.000
_cell.angle_alpha   90.00
_cell.angle_beta   90.00
_cell.angle_gamma   90.00
#
_symmetry.space_group_name_H-M   'P 1'
#
loop_
_entity.id
_entity.type
_entity.pdbx_description
1 polymer ?
#
loop_
_entity_poly.entity_id
_entity_poly.type
_entity_poly.pdbx_seq_one_letter_code
_entity_poly.pdbx_strand_id
1 'polypeptide(L)'
;LYKKCGYKSDNTLPEIDDSFVEYDKIGRWGGKQDEHAWFYKKLIIPEQYRGKNVELVISTDAYNQSWNAINPQFIVYLNGALVQGLDMNHREIFLDNAEESYELYIYAYTGMNGDGWLDLDAKLVVYNEEARKLYYSLKVPFEVTEYLNPDEKTYIDIEKHILNTVNLLDMRVVGSAEFNNSVKAAQKYIDEEFFKKCTPEDVNAICIGHTHIDVAWLWTLAQTREKVQRSFSTVLALMKKYPEYKFMSSQAQLYKYLKEESPELYAEVKEMIKAGRWEVEGAMWVEADCNLSSGESLVRQVLYGKSFFKEEFGVDSKVLWLPDVFGYSAALPQILMKSGVDKFVTSKIGWNESNRMPYDTFWWKGIDGTDIFAYFMTAQDKHRGVPTATNCTYNAKLNPSQLQGGYDRYQQKNINNDIMITFGFGDGGGGPIRKDLEYYNILKKGISGVPVAKMEFAGSMLERVKKRAEENPKTPVWQGELYLEYHRGTYTSQAKNKRNNRKCEFLYEKAETLAVMNEKLNGSEYPKKALHDGWETILLNQFHDIIPGSSIKEVYEVSSKQYEQLKLSGREIASKAYSDIADNINTDGGILVFNPNSFTGDGAVKIDGVTYCVNDIPAKGYKVIAMPEIKADVKITDNKIENKFFRITVDENGTLSEIFDKRNMRQVLKNNERGNVVTAYE
;
A
#
# COMPACT_ATOMS: atom_id res chain seq x y z
N LEU A 1 -2.04 21.28 29.36
CA LEU A 1 -1.18 22.26 28.68
C LEU A 1 -1.14 21.94 27.20
N TYR A 2 -0.95 22.95 26.36
CA TYR A 2 -0.98 22.87 24.90
C TYR A 2 0.08 23.79 24.26
N LYS A 3 0.75 23.33 23.20
CA LYS A 3 1.77 24.08 22.45
C LYS A 3 1.66 23.76 20.96
N LYS A 4 1.40 24.76 20.12
CA LYS A 4 1.46 24.60 18.64
C LYS A 4 2.90 24.28 18.21
N CYS A 5 3.05 23.42 17.20
CA CYS A 5 4.35 23.05 16.64
C CYS A 5 4.24 22.74 15.14
N GLY A 6 5.37 22.46 14.51
CA GLY A 6 5.40 21.83 13.18
C GLY A 6 5.47 20.30 13.29
N TYR A 7 5.87 19.67 12.19
CA TYR A 7 6.30 18.28 12.17
C TYR A 7 7.35 18.02 13.26
N LYS A 8 7.21 16.93 14.00
CA LYS A 8 8.22 16.52 14.98
C LYS A 8 9.47 16.04 14.24
N SER A 9 10.65 16.31 14.79
CA SER A 9 11.91 15.83 14.21
C SER A 9 12.23 14.39 14.58
N ASP A 10 11.82 13.96 15.78
CA ASP A 10 12.10 12.66 16.37
C ASP A 10 11.06 12.35 17.47
N ASN A 11 11.38 11.43 18.39
CA ASN A 11 10.55 11.10 19.55
C ASN A 11 10.98 11.85 20.83
N THR A 12 11.81 12.89 20.72
CA THR A 12 12.21 13.71 21.86
C THR A 12 11.03 14.55 22.32
N LEU A 13 10.70 14.47 23.61
CA LEU A 13 9.59 15.22 24.19
C LEU A 13 9.98 16.68 24.44
N PRO A 14 9.06 17.64 24.22
CA PRO A 14 9.31 19.04 24.53
C PRO A 14 9.38 19.29 26.05
N GLU A 15 10.29 20.16 26.48
CA GLU A 15 10.29 20.67 27.85
C GLU A 15 9.05 21.51 28.13
N ILE A 16 8.48 21.37 29.33
CA ILE A 16 7.34 22.17 29.78
C ILE A 16 7.85 23.55 30.22
N ASP A 17 7.66 24.52 29.36
CA ASP A 17 8.09 25.92 29.50
C ASP A 17 6.93 26.91 29.27
N ASP A 18 7.22 28.22 29.26
CA ASP A 18 6.23 29.29 29.08
C ASP A 18 5.54 29.30 27.71
N SER A 19 6.01 28.49 26.74
CA SER A 19 5.35 28.34 25.43
C SER A 19 4.16 27.37 25.47
N PHE A 20 4.03 26.59 26.53
CA PHE A 20 2.83 25.82 26.81
C PHE A 20 1.77 26.69 27.46
N VAL A 21 0.61 26.77 26.81
CA VAL A 21 -0.56 27.49 27.34
C VAL A 21 -1.57 26.53 27.97
N GLU A 22 -2.45 27.08 28.81
CA GLU A 22 -3.55 26.30 29.38
C GLU A 22 -4.54 25.87 28.28
N TYR A 23 -5.00 24.62 28.36
CA TYR A 23 -6.01 24.06 27.47
C TYR A 23 -7.13 23.53 28.36
N ASP A 24 -8.24 24.26 28.40
CA ASP A 24 -9.39 23.96 29.23
C ASP A 24 -10.50 23.27 28.41
N LYS A 25 -11.67 23.05 29.02
CA LYS A 25 -12.80 22.33 28.40
C LYS A 25 -13.49 23.08 27.24
N ILE A 26 -13.23 24.37 27.07
CA ILE A 26 -13.72 25.16 25.93
C ILE A 26 -12.60 25.44 24.92
N GLY A 27 -11.36 25.10 25.26
CA GLY A 27 -10.21 25.19 24.39
C GLY A 27 -10.39 24.31 23.16
N ARG A 28 -10.19 24.91 21.98
CA ARG A 28 -10.12 24.20 20.71
C ARG A 28 -8.74 24.39 20.10
N TRP A 29 -8.30 23.44 19.30
CA TRP A 29 -6.99 23.49 18.66
C TRP A 29 -7.10 23.25 17.14
N GLY A 30 -6.00 23.47 16.44
CA GLY A 30 -5.99 23.45 14.99
C GLY A 30 -6.58 24.73 14.40
N GLY A 31 -7.55 24.57 13.50
CA GLY A 31 -8.14 25.64 12.70
C GLY A 31 -7.79 25.55 11.21
N LYS A 32 -6.82 24.70 10.84
CA LYS A 32 -6.41 24.40 9.46
C LYS A 32 -5.99 22.94 9.31
N GLN A 33 -6.00 22.46 8.07
CA GLN A 33 -5.36 21.21 7.70
C GLN A 33 -3.83 21.25 7.93
N ASP A 34 -3.24 20.09 8.17
CA ASP A 34 -1.79 19.90 8.34
C ASP A 34 -1.16 20.69 9.50
N GLU A 35 -1.93 20.95 10.57
CA GLU A 35 -1.41 21.56 11.80
C GLU A 35 -1.05 20.50 12.85
N HIS A 36 -0.02 20.82 13.63
CA HIS A 36 0.50 19.94 14.67
C HIS A 36 0.55 20.65 16.03
N ALA A 37 0.39 19.89 17.10
CA ALA A 37 0.52 20.41 18.46
C ALA A 37 0.93 19.35 19.46
N TRP A 38 1.56 19.81 20.54
CA TRP A 38 1.81 19.01 21.73
C TRP A 38 0.79 19.33 22.81
N PHE A 39 0.24 18.29 23.42
CA PHE A 39 -0.51 18.38 24.66
C PHE A 39 0.25 17.67 25.78
N TYR A 40 0.18 18.25 26.98
CA TYR A 40 0.75 17.66 28.18
C TYR A 40 -0.23 17.70 29.35
N LYS A 41 -0.26 16.60 30.12
CA LYS A 41 -0.95 16.51 31.40
C LYS A 41 -0.26 15.50 32.31
N LYS A 42 -0.05 15.85 33.58
CA LYS A 42 0.19 14.85 34.62
C LYS A 42 -1.14 14.18 34.96
N LEU A 43 -1.31 12.94 34.51
CA LEU A 43 -2.52 12.14 34.72
C LEU A 43 -2.44 11.47 36.10
N ILE A 44 -3.40 11.74 36.97
CA ILE A 44 -3.49 11.11 38.30
C ILE A 44 -4.58 10.04 38.26
N ILE A 45 -4.24 8.80 38.64
CA ILE A 45 -5.20 7.70 38.71
C ILE A 45 -5.89 7.73 40.09
N PRO A 46 -7.24 7.73 40.13
CA PRO A 46 -7.98 7.70 41.39
C PRO A 46 -7.60 6.48 42.22
N GLU A 47 -7.51 6.65 43.54
CA GLU A 47 -7.00 5.64 44.46
C GLU A 47 -7.68 4.28 44.31
N GLN A 48 -9.00 4.25 44.15
CA GLN A 48 -9.76 3.00 44.00
C GLN A 48 -9.48 2.22 42.70
N TYR A 49 -8.76 2.81 41.75
CA TYR A 49 -8.42 2.21 40.45
C TYR A 49 -6.92 1.93 40.28
N ARG A 50 -6.07 2.31 41.24
CA ARG A 50 -4.66 1.95 41.24
C ARG A 50 -4.51 0.43 41.33
N GLY A 51 -3.62 -0.14 40.51
CA GLY A 51 -3.41 -1.58 40.36
C GLY A 51 -4.51 -2.32 39.60
N LYS A 52 -5.52 -1.62 39.06
CA LYS A 52 -6.56 -2.21 38.19
C LYS A 52 -6.25 -1.91 36.73
N ASN A 53 -6.94 -2.61 35.82
CA ASN A 53 -6.91 -2.26 34.41
C ASN A 53 -7.79 -1.04 34.18
N VAL A 54 -7.17 0.03 33.70
CA VAL A 54 -7.83 1.30 33.36
C VAL A 54 -7.55 1.59 31.89
N GLU A 55 -8.48 2.23 31.21
CA GLU A 55 -8.28 2.69 29.84
C GLU A 55 -8.31 4.22 29.81
N LEU A 56 -7.31 4.82 29.17
CA LEU A 56 -7.35 6.22 28.78
C LEU A 56 -7.97 6.30 27.40
N VAL A 57 -9.15 6.93 27.32
CA VAL A 57 -9.86 7.14 26.05
C VAL A 57 -9.69 8.59 25.63
N ILE A 58 -9.11 8.79 24.44
CA ILE A 58 -8.92 10.10 23.81
C ILE A 58 -9.82 10.18 22.58
N SER A 59 -10.52 11.31 22.42
CA SER A 59 -11.41 11.54 21.29
C SER A 59 -11.45 13.00 20.88
N THR A 60 -11.83 13.26 19.63
CA THR A 60 -12.18 14.60 19.15
C THR A 60 -13.62 14.63 18.66
N ASP A 61 -14.17 15.83 18.46
CA ASP A 61 -15.49 16.09 17.87
C ASP A 61 -15.61 15.66 16.38
N ALA A 62 -14.48 15.35 15.74
CA ALA A 62 -14.42 14.85 14.35
C ALA A 62 -14.83 13.36 14.19
N TYR A 63 -15.08 12.64 15.27
CA TYR A 63 -15.28 11.17 15.27
C TYR A 63 -16.44 10.64 14.40
N ASN A 64 -17.34 11.51 13.94
CA ASN A 64 -18.48 11.16 13.08
C ASN A 64 -18.57 12.00 11.79
N GLN A 65 -17.58 12.83 11.50
CA GLN A 65 -17.75 13.91 10.49
C GLN A 65 -17.07 13.64 9.15
N SER A 66 -16.17 12.65 9.04
CA SER A 66 -15.28 12.54 7.88
C SER A 66 -14.71 11.14 7.65
N TRP A 67 -14.06 10.96 6.50
CA TRP A 67 -13.36 9.74 6.15
C TRP A 67 -12.07 9.56 6.97
N ASN A 68 -11.79 8.33 7.38
CA ASN A 68 -10.81 8.02 8.42
C ASN A 68 -9.34 8.22 8.01
N ALA A 69 -8.99 8.23 6.73
CA ALA A 69 -7.59 8.34 6.31
C ALA A 69 -7.00 9.76 6.55
N ILE A 70 -7.87 10.77 6.55
CA ILE A 70 -7.54 12.21 6.59
C ILE A 70 -8.00 12.89 7.89
N ASN A 71 -8.44 12.11 8.88
CA ASN A 71 -8.93 12.58 10.17
C ASN A 71 -7.79 13.01 11.13
N PRO A 72 -8.12 13.64 12.27
CA PRO A 72 -7.15 13.92 13.31
C PRO A 72 -6.52 12.64 13.85
N GLN A 73 -5.21 12.68 14.03
CA GLN A 73 -4.38 11.53 14.42
C GLN A 73 -3.42 11.95 15.54
N PHE A 74 -3.01 10.99 16.37
CA PHE A 74 -2.19 11.27 17.54
C PHE A 74 -1.10 10.23 17.73
N ILE A 75 0.03 10.64 18.31
CA ILE A 75 1.05 9.75 18.88
C ILE A 75 1.09 10.06 20.37
N VAL A 76 0.92 9.02 21.19
CA VAL A 76 0.86 9.17 22.65
C VAL A 76 2.10 8.62 23.30
N TYR A 77 2.61 9.38 24.26
CA TYR A 77 3.74 9.03 25.09
C TYR A 77 3.32 9.02 26.56
N LEU A 78 3.74 7.98 27.28
CA LEU A 78 3.57 7.86 28.72
C LEU A 78 4.94 7.70 29.36
N ASN A 79 5.23 8.52 30.37
CA ASN A 79 6.48 8.45 31.15
C ASN A 79 7.74 8.45 30.26
N GLY A 80 7.74 9.25 29.19
CA GLY A 80 8.87 9.36 28.26
C GLY A 80 8.83 8.42 27.05
N ALA A 81 8.03 7.36 27.07
CA ALA A 81 8.02 6.33 26.02
C ALA A 81 6.81 6.45 25.09
N LEU A 82 7.01 6.26 23.78
CA LEU A 82 5.92 6.17 22.80
C LEU A 82 5.15 4.87 23.04
N VAL A 83 3.86 4.96 23.37
CA VAL A 83 3.05 3.78 23.72
C VAL A 83 2.07 3.36 22.64
N GLN A 84 1.45 4.32 21.94
CA GLN A 84 0.43 4.00 20.94
C GLN A 84 0.13 5.19 20.02
N GLY A 85 -0.17 4.90 18.76
CA GLY A 85 -0.88 5.81 17.88
C GLY A 85 -2.38 5.81 18.16
N LEU A 86 -3.05 6.92 17.90
CA LEU A 86 -4.50 7.04 17.98
C LEU A 86 -5.06 7.74 16.74
N ASP A 87 -6.33 7.48 16.48
CA ASP A 87 -7.16 8.11 15.46
C ASP A 87 -8.64 7.96 15.84
N MET A 88 -9.57 8.26 14.94
CA MET A 88 -11.00 8.16 15.26
C MET A 88 -11.52 6.74 15.49
N ASN A 89 -10.80 5.71 15.02
CA ASN A 89 -11.09 4.30 15.26
C ASN A 89 -10.30 3.74 16.44
N HIS A 90 -9.06 4.20 16.64
CA HIS A 90 -8.15 3.80 17.70
C HIS A 90 -8.10 4.87 18.79
N ARG A 91 -8.97 4.77 19.79
CA ARG A 91 -9.15 5.83 20.80
C ARG A 91 -8.68 5.46 22.19
N GLU A 92 -8.24 4.22 22.38
CA GLU A 92 -8.10 3.61 23.69
C GLU A 92 -6.64 3.23 23.93
N ILE A 93 -6.09 3.66 25.05
CA ILE A 93 -4.76 3.26 25.54
C ILE A 93 -4.96 2.40 26.77
N PHE A 94 -4.24 1.29 26.80
CA PHE A 94 -4.33 0.31 27.89
C PHE A 94 -3.37 0.67 29.02
N LEU A 95 -3.91 0.92 30.22
CA LEU A 95 -3.14 1.10 31.45
C LEU A 95 -3.36 -0.13 32.35
N ASP A 96 -2.60 -1.19 32.07
CA ASP A 96 -2.65 -2.41 32.87
C ASP A 96 -1.96 -2.22 34.20
N ASN A 97 -2.58 -2.73 35.28
CA ASN A 97 -2.06 -2.55 36.64
C ASN A 97 -1.72 -1.07 36.90
N ALA A 98 -2.70 -0.18 36.70
CA ALA A 98 -2.50 1.25 36.62
C ALA A 98 -1.70 1.82 37.81
N GLU A 99 -0.64 2.57 37.50
CA GLU A 99 0.20 3.25 38.47
C GLU A 99 -0.54 4.43 39.13
N GLU A 100 0.10 5.07 40.11
CA GLU A 100 -0.46 6.26 40.76
C GLU A 100 -0.64 7.44 39.79
N SER A 101 0.33 7.64 38.89
CA SER A 101 0.29 8.74 37.93
C SER A 101 1.12 8.46 36.68
N TYR A 102 0.79 9.14 35.60
CA TYR A 102 1.54 9.11 34.35
C TYR A 102 1.84 10.53 33.86
N GLU A 103 3.00 10.73 33.25
CA GLU A 103 3.26 11.90 32.42
C GLU A 103 2.74 11.62 31.02
N LEU A 104 1.62 12.26 30.65
CA LEU A 104 0.97 12.09 29.37
C LEU A 104 1.38 13.22 28.42
N TYR A 105 2.05 12.85 27.33
CA TYR A 105 2.27 13.73 26.18
C TYR A 105 1.49 13.19 24.98
N ILE A 106 0.83 14.08 24.24
CA ILE A 106 0.14 13.75 23.01
C ILE A 106 0.69 14.65 21.92
N TYR A 107 1.32 14.06 20.93
CA TYR A 107 1.60 14.73 19.66
C TYR A 107 0.38 14.57 18.76
N ALA A 108 -0.24 15.69 18.40
CA ALA A 108 -1.51 15.74 17.69
C ALA A 108 -1.33 16.32 16.29
N TYR A 109 -2.02 15.72 15.33
CA TYR A 109 -2.09 16.12 13.93
C TYR A 109 -3.55 16.37 13.54
N THR A 110 -3.87 17.52 12.94
CA THR A 110 -5.27 17.89 12.63
C THR A 110 -5.89 17.07 11.51
N GLY A 111 -5.08 16.41 10.68
CA GLY A 111 -5.56 15.74 9.48
C GLY A 111 -5.56 16.66 8.26
N MET A 112 -6.17 16.17 7.18
CA MET A 112 -6.34 16.90 5.91
C MET A 112 -7.82 17.27 5.66
N ASN A 113 -8.67 17.12 6.68
CA ASN A 113 -10.09 17.48 6.63
C ASN A 113 -10.31 18.98 6.82
N GLY A 114 -10.05 19.78 5.78
CA GLY A 114 -10.47 21.18 5.68
C GLY A 114 -10.13 22.09 6.88
N ASP A 115 -10.75 23.26 6.90
CA ASP A 115 -10.56 24.24 7.98
C ASP A 115 -11.61 24.02 9.08
N GLY A 116 -11.13 23.70 10.29
CA GLY A 116 -11.98 23.46 11.45
C GLY A 116 -11.19 23.45 12.75
N TRP A 117 -11.79 24.00 13.81
CA TRP A 117 -11.29 23.86 15.16
C TRP A 117 -11.70 22.49 15.70
N LEU A 118 -10.79 21.82 16.42
CA LEU A 118 -11.01 20.49 16.99
C LEU A 118 -11.09 20.56 18.51
N ASP A 119 -12.00 19.78 19.07
CA ASP A 119 -12.04 19.51 20.51
C ASP A 119 -11.15 18.30 20.81
N LEU A 120 -10.45 18.30 21.95
CA LEU A 120 -9.72 17.14 22.44
C LEU A 120 -10.23 16.78 23.83
N ASP A 121 -10.92 15.63 23.93
CA ASP A 121 -11.41 15.08 25.19
C ASP A 121 -10.60 13.86 25.60
N ALA A 122 -10.36 13.72 26.91
CA ALA A 122 -9.63 12.61 27.49
C ALA A 122 -10.32 12.15 28.78
N LYS A 123 -10.67 10.87 28.85
CA LYS A 123 -11.38 10.27 29.99
C LYS A 123 -10.75 8.95 30.41
N LEU A 124 -10.75 8.70 31.72
CA LEU A 124 -10.41 7.41 32.28
C LEU A 124 -11.68 6.55 32.36
N VAL A 125 -11.59 5.33 31.84
CA VAL A 125 -12.70 4.38 31.80
C VAL A 125 -12.25 3.06 32.43
N VAL A 126 -13.14 2.47 33.21
CA VAL A 126 -12.99 1.10 33.72
C VAL A 126 -14.17 0.30 33.19
N TYR A 127 -13.86 -0.84 32.58
CA TYR A 127 -14.87 -1.70 31.98
C TYR A 127 -15.14 -2.93 32.84
N ASN A 128 -16.39 -3.37 32.84
CA ASN A 128 -16.75 -4.68 33.36
C ASN A 128 -16.43 -5.72 32.28
N GLU A 129 -15.32 -6.44 32.45
CA GLU A 129 -14.83 -7.41 31.46
C GLU A 129 -15.79 -8.58 31.24
N GLU A 130 -16.52 -9.00 32.26
CA GLU A 130 -17.52 -10.07 32.13
C GLU A 130 -18.70 -9.62 31.27
N ALA A 131 -19.18 -8.39 31.49
CA ALA A 131 -20.24 -7.80 30.68
C ALA A 131 -19.79 -7.55 29.23
N ARG A 132 -18.54 -7.13 29.03
CA ARG A 132 -17.94 -6.95 27.69
C ARG A 132 -17.85 -8.29 26.95
N LYS A 133 -17.39 -9.36 27.60
CA LYS A 133 -17.36 -10.71 27.02
C LYS A 133 -18.75 -11.17 26.59
N LEU A 134 -19.76 -10.93 27.43
CA LEU A 134 -21.14 -11.26 27.11
C LEU A 134 -21.69 -10.44 25.95
N TYR A 135 -21.37 -9.14 25.90
CA TYR A 135 -21.76 -8.27 24.79
C TYR A 135 -21.36 -8.85 23.44
N TYR A 136 -20.08 -9.26 23.27
CA TYR A 136 -19.64 -9.86 22.01
C TYR A 136 -20.23 -11.26 21.77
N SER A 137 -20.42 -12.03 22.84
CA SER A 137 -21.10 -13.34 22.77
C SER A 137 -22.53 -13.24 22.26
N LEU A 138 -23.22 -12.11 22.48
CA LEU A 138 -24.55 -11.81 21.94
C LEU A 138 -24.50 -11.13 20.57
N LYS A 139 -23.63 -10.13 20.40
CA LYS A 139 -23.59 -9.26 19.23
C LYS A 139 -23.17 -10.01 17.96
N VAL A 140 -22.17 -10.89 18.04
CA VAL A 140 -21.66 -11.60 16.87
C VAL A 140 -22.70 -12.59 16.30
N PRO A 141 -23.34 -13.48 17.11
CA PRO A 141 -24.43 -14.31 16.60
C PRO A 141 -25.61 -13.47 16.10
N PHE A 142 -25.95 -12.36 16.77
CA PHE A 142 -27.01 -11.47 16.30
C PHE A 142 -26.72 -10.94 14.88
N GLU A 143 -25.50 -10.50 14.59
CA GLU A 143 -25.11 -10.03 13.26
C GLU A 143 -25.16 -11.13 12.18
N VAL A 144 -25.04 -12.41 12.54
CA VAL A 144 -25.29 -13.52 11.60
C VAL A 144 -26.75 -13.48 11.13
N THR A 145 -27.69 -13.24 12.05
CA THR A 145 -29.13 -13.19 11.73
C THR A 145 -29.50 -12.06 10.76
N GLU A 146 -28.70 -10.98 10.70
CA GLU A 146 -28.96 -9.82 9.85
C GLU A 146 -28.93 -10.16 8.35
N TYR A 147 -28.16 -11.18 7.94
CA TYR A 147 -28.10 -11.62 6.54
C TYR A 147 -28.73 -12.99 6.25
N LEU A 148 -29.02 -13.80 7.28
CA LEU A 148 -29.75 -15.07 7.09
C LEU A 148 -31.22 -14.81 6.76
N ASN A 149 -31.86 -15.79 6.12
CA ASN A 149 -33.31 -15.75 5.92
C ASN A 149 -34.04 -16.09 7.25
N PRO A 150 -35.03 -15.29 7.70
CA PRO A 150 -35.77 -15.55 8.94
C PRO A 150 -36.46 -16.92 9.03
N ASP A 151 -36.79 -17.51 7.88
CA ASP A 151 -37.45 -18.83 7.82
C ASP A 151 -36.46 -20.00 7.97
N GLU A 152 -35.15 -19.73 7.94
CA GLU A 152 -34.12 -20.76 8.11
C GLU A 152 -34.00 -21.20 9.57
N LYS A 153 -33.81 -22.51 9.77
CA LYS A 153 -33.62 -23.09 11.10
C LYS A 153 -32.46 -22.44 11.87
N THR A 154 -31.37 -22.12 11.17
CA THR A 154 -30.18 -21.46 11.74
C THR A 154 -30.53 -20.09 12.32
N TYR A 155 -31.34 -19.28 11.61
CA TYR A 155 -31.81 -17.99 12.12
C TYR A 155 -32.60 -18.17 13.41
N ILE A 156 -33.61 -19.05 13.38
CA ILE A 156 -34.53 -19.28 14.51
C ILE A 156 -33.76 -19.78 15.76
N ASP A 157 -32.78 -20.67 15.57
CA ASP A 157 -31.97 -21.19 16.66
C ASP A 157 -31.08 -20.12 17.29
N ILE A 158 -30.40 -19.32 16.46
CA ILE A 158 -29.57 -18.21 16.94
C ILE A 158 -30.43 -17.22 17.73
N GLU A 159 -31.57 -16.80 17.17
CA GLU A 159 -32.50 -15.86 17.80
C GLU A 159 -33.01 -16.39 19.15
N LYS A 160 -33.44 -17.66 19.21
CA LYS A 160 -33.88 -18.32 20.43
C LYS A 160 -32.80 -18.26 21.53
N HIS A 161 -31.56 -18.62 21.21
CA HIS A 161 -30.49 -18.65 22.20
C HIS A 161 -30.07 -17.24 22.65
N ILE A 162 -30.07 -16.26 21.75
CA ILE A 162 -29.87 -14.84 22.10
C ILE A 162 -30.95 -14.38 23.08
N LEU A 163 -32.24 -14.60 22.75
CA LEU A 163 -33.36 -14.19 23.60
C LEU A 163 -33.30 -14.84 24.98
N ASN A 164 -33.02 -16.14 25.06
CA ASN A 164 -32.87 -16.83 26.34
C ASN A 164 -31.71 -16.28 27.16
N THR A 165 -30.59 -15.93 26.51
CA THR A 165 -29.43 -15.34 27.18
C THR A 165 -29.76 -13.96 27.74
N VAL A 166 -30.44 -13.11 26.96
CA VAL A 166 -30.87 -11.76 27.38
C VAL A 166 -31.88 -11.84 28.52
N ASN A 167 -32.81 -12.81 28.49
CA ASN A 167 -33.80 -13.01 29.55
C ASN A 167 -33.19 -13.40 30.91
N LEU A 168 -31.95 -13.88 30.94
CA LEU A 168 -31.23 -14.16 32.19
C LEU A 168 -30.66 -12.90 32.85
N LEU A 169 -30.59 -11.76 32.13
CA LEU A 169 -29.92 -10.55 32.61
C LEU A 169 -30.80 -9.72 33.53
N ASP A 170 -30.26 -9.35 34.69
CA ASP A 170 -30.86 -8.40 35.61
C ASP A 170 -30.32 -6.98 35.36
N MET A 171 -30.98 -6.24 34.48
CA MET A 171 -30.58 -4.86 34.13
C MET A 171 -31.19 -3.78 35.03
N ARG A 172 -31.86 -4.13 36.14
CA ARG A 172 -32.54 -3.14 37.00
C ARG A 172 -31.57 -2.18 37.68
N VAL A 173 -30.42 -2.70 38.13
CA VAL A 173 -29.34 -1.91 38.75
C VAL A 173 -27.99 -2.37 38.20
N VAL A 174 -27.53 -1.71 37.14
CA VAL A 174 -26.24 -2.03 36.50
C VAL A 174 -25.09 -1.89 37.50
N GLY A 175 -24.24 -2.91 37.57
CA GLY A 175 -23.09 -2.96 38.48
C GLY A 175 -23.38 -3.57 39.86
N SER A 176 -24.63 -3.90 40.19
CA SER A 176 -24.97 -4.61 41.43
C SER A 176 -24.46 -6.06 41.45
N ALA A 177 -24.49 -6.71 42.61
CA ALA A 177 -24.15 -8.12 42.73
C ALA A 177 -25.08 -9.01 41.89
N GLU A 178 -26.38 -8.68 41.85
CA GLU A 178 -27.40 -9.36 41.05
C GLU A 178 -27.12 -9.21 39.55
N PHE A 179 -26.80 -7.99 39.08
CA PHE A 179 -26.39 -7.77 37.69
C PHE A 179 -25.16 -8.62 37.34
N ASN A 180 -24.09 -8.55 38.15
CA ASN A 180 -22.86 -9.30 37.87
C ASN A 180 -23.07 -10.82 37.88
N ASN A 181 -23.89 -11.34 38.81
CA ASN A 181 -24.26 -12.75 38.84
C ASN A 181 -25.09 -13.16 37.61
N SER A 182 -26.00 -12.29 37.17
CA SER A 182 -26.81 -12.50 35.97
C SER A 182 -25.97 -12.54 34.69
N VAL A 183 -24.94 -11.67 34.58
CA VAL A 183 -23.98 -11.66 33.47
C VAL A 183 -23.21 -12.98 33.39
N LYS A 184 -22.72 -13.48 34.53
CA LYS A 184 -22.03 -14.79 34.60
C LYS A 184 -22.96 -15.94 34.18
N ALA A 185 -24.20 -15.92 34.66
CA ALA A 185 -25.21 -16.94 34.32
C ALA A 185 -25.55 -16.91 32.83
N ALA A 186 -25.77 -15.74 32.25
CA ALA A 186 -26.03 -15.53 30.84
C ALA A 186 -24.84 -15.98 29.96
N GLN A 187 -23.61 -15.60 30.32
CA GLN A 187 -22.42 -16.05 29.61
C GLN A 187 -22.25 -17.57 29.66
N LYS A 188 -22.49 -18.19 30.82
CA LYS A 188 -22.44 -19.64 30.96
C LYS A 188 -23.48 -20.32 30.06
N TYR A 189 -24.72 -19.81 30.06
CA TYR A 189 -25.79 -20.34 29.21
C TYR A 189 -25.41 -20.30 27.73
N ILE A 190 -24.97 -19.15 27.19
CA ILE A 190 -24.66 -19.06 25.76
C ILE A 190 -23.42 -19.89 25.37
N ASP A 191 -22.43 -20.01 26.26
CA ASP A 191 -21.29 -20.90 26.04
C ASP A 191 -21.72 -22.39 26.00
N GLU A 192 -22.61 -22.82 26.88
CA GLU A 192 -23.02 -24.24 27.00
C GLU A 192 -24.12 -24.66 26.02
N GLU A 193 -25.11 -23.80 25.81
CA GLU A 193 -26.32 -24.14 25.06
C GLU A 193 -26.26 -23.72 23.59
N PHE A 194 -25.43 -22.73 23.25
CA PHE A 194 -25.24 -22.28 21.87
C PHE A 194 -23.86 -22.68 21.35
N PHE A 195 -22.77 -22.05 21.82
CA PHE A 195 -21.45 -22.23 21.21
C PHE A 195 -20.93 -23.69 21.21
N LYS A 196 -21.11 -24.44 22.31
CA LYS A 196 -20.73 -25.86 22.36
C LYS A 196 -21.57 -26.77 21.45
N LYS A 197 -22.77 -26.34 21.07
CA LYS A 197 -23.73 -27.12 20.28
C LYS A 197 -23.82 -26.66 18.82
N CYS A 198 -23.19 -25.54 18.47
CA CYS A 198 -23.07 -25.08 17.09
C CYS A 198 -22.29 -26.10 16.24
N THR A 199 -22.72 -26.26 15.00
CA THR A 199 -21.97 -27.02 14.00
C THR A 199 -21.19 -26.03 13.14
N PRO A 200 -19.84 -26.05 13.17
CA PRO A 200 -19.02 -25.18 12.34
C PRO A 200 -19.19 -25.49 10.85
N GLU A 201 -19.10 -24.47 10.00
CA GLU A 201 -19.05 -24.64 8.55
C GLU A 201 -17.75 -25.34 8.11
N ASP A 202 -17.80 -26.08 7.00
CA ASP A 202 -16.60 -26.65 6.33
C ASP A 202 -15.90 -25.60 5.43
N VAL A 203 -15.74 -24.39 5.96
CA VAL A 203 -15.12 -23.25 5.29
C VAL A 203 -14.33 -22.46 6.32
N ASN A 204 -13.10 -22.10 5.99
CA ASN A 204 -12.27 -21.28 6.87
C ASN A 204 -12.11 -19.87 6.30
N ALA A 205 -12.32 -18.87 7.14
CA ALA A 205 -11.84 -17.52 6.89
C ALA A 205 -10.48 -17.36 7.55
N ILE A 206 -9.43 -17.32 6.74
CA ILE A 206 -8.06 -17.08 7.18
C ILE A 206 -7.88 -15.57 7.38
N CYS A 207 -7.86 -15.17 8.64
CA CYS A 207 -7.82 -13.79 9.08
C CYS A 207 -6.38 -13.36 9.32
N ILE A 208 -6.01 -12.21 8.78
CA ILE A 208 -4.73 -11.56 9.06
C ILE A 208 -4.94 -10.05 9.20
N GLY A 209 -4.38 -9.47 10.26
CA GLY A 209 -4.40 -8.03 10.42
C GLY A 209 -3.57 -7.37 9.33
N HIS A 210 -4.09 -6.32 8.72
CA HIS A 210 -3.41 -5.57 7.68
C HIS A 210 -3.65 -4.08 7.86
N THR A 211 -2.69 -3.27 7.44
CA THR A 211 -2.90 -1.85 7.27
C THR A 211 -2.23 -1.41 5.99
N HIS A 212 -3.05 -1.06 5.00
CA HIS A 212 -2.55 -0.40 3.81
C HIS A 212 -2.22 1.05 4.17
N ILE A 213 -1.01 1.51 3.82
CA ILE A 213 -0.59 2.88 4.02
C ILE A 213 -0.06 3.38 2.69
N ASP A 214 -0.78 4.33 2.08
CA ASP A 214 -0.28 5.01 0.91
C ASP A 214 0.94 5.83 1.30
N VAL A 215 2.08 5.58 0.66
CA VAL A 215 3.31 6.30 1.00
C VAL A 215 3.16 7.79 0.71
N ALA A 216 2.33 8.16 -0.26
CA ALA A 216 1.79 9.49 -0.44
C ALA A 216 0.49 9.42 -1.27
N TRP A 217 -0.53 10.18 -0.88
CA TRP A 217 -1.78 10.28 -1.64
C TRP A 217 -2.51 11.59 -1.30
N LEU A 218 -3.39 11.56 -0.28
CA LEU A 218 -4.05 12.76 0.28
C LEU A 218 -3.20 13.46 1.34
N TRP A 219 -1.98 12.99 1.56
CA TRP A 219 -0.97 13.53 2.47
C TRP A 219 0.42 13.35 1.84
N THR A 220 1.40 14.06 2.41
CA THR A 220 2.78 14.05 1.93
C THR A 220 3.57 12.84 2.44
N LEU A 221 4.74 12.59 1.83
CA LEU A 221 5.71 11.61 2.33
C LEU A 221 6.12 11.88 3.78
N ALA A 222 6.22 13.15 4.19
CA ALA A 222 6.56 13.53 5.56
C ALA A 222 5.49 13.02 6.54
N GLN A 223 4.22 13.15 6.19
CA GLN A 223 3.14 12.67 7.05
C GLN A 223 3.12 11.15 7.15
N THR A 224 3.39 10.43 6.07
CA THR A 224 3.47 8.96 6.08
C THR A 224 4.48 8.45 7.11
N ARG A 225 5.59 9.15 7.34
CA ARG A 225 6.60 8.78 8.35
C ARG A 225 6.01 8.75 9.77
N GLU A 226 5.09 9.67 10.08
CA GLU A 226 4.31 9.63 11.32
C GLU A 226 3.20 8.59 11.28
N LYS A 227 2.55 8.40 10.12
CA LYS A 227 1.50 7.38 9.96
C LYS A 227 1.99 5.97 10.25
N VAL A 228 3.22 5.65 9.84
CA VAL A 228 3.85 4.35 10.15
C VAL A 228 4.05 4.19 11.65
N GLN A 229 4.61 5.18 12.34
CA GLN A 229 4.83 5.14 13.79
C GLN A 229 3.53 4.89 14.54
N ARG A 230 2.47 5.62 14.20
CA ARG A 230 1.15 5.45 14.82
C ARG A 230 0.57 4.06 14.57
N SER A 231 0.53 3.63 13.30
CA SER A 231 -0.12 2.37 12.94
C SER A 231 0.62 1.19 13.56
N PHE A 232 1.95 1.19 13.52
CA PHE A 232 2.74 0.05 14.00
C PHE A 232 2.76 0.00 15.53
N SER A 233 2.82 1.14 16.22
CA SER A 233 2.68 1.16 17.69
C SER A 233 1.30 0.69 18.15
N THR A 234 0.21 1.04 17.44
CA THR A 234 -1.13 0.49 17.71
C THR A 234 -1.18 -1.03 17.55
N VAL A 235 -0.61 -1.56 16.46
CA VAL A 235 -0.51 -3.00 16.24
C VAL A 235 0.27 -3.68 17.37
N LEU A 236 1.41 -3.12 17.78
CA LEU A 236 2.22 -3.64 18.88
C LEU A 236 1.46 -3.63 20.21
N ALA A 237 0.73 -2.55 20.52
CA ALA A 237 -0.10 -2.45 21.71
C ALA A 237 -1.21 -3.53 21.73
N LEU A 238 -1.86 -3.77 20.59
CA LEU A 238 -2.83 -4.86 20.46
C LEU A 238 -2.18 -6.25 20.53
N MET A 239 -0.97 -6.43 19.99
CA MET A 239 -0.25 -7.70 20.11
C MET A 239 0.08 -8.04 21.56
N LYS A 240 0.39 -7.04 22.40
CA LYS A 240 0.59 -7.22 23.85
C LYS A 240 -0.69 -7.73 24.53
N LYS A 241 -1.87 -7.33 24.04
CA LYS A 241 -3.18 -7.72 24.58
C LYS A 241 -3.74 -9.04 24.07
N TYR A 242 -3.51 -9.36 22.80
CA TYR A 242 -4.13 -10.50 22.12
C TYR A 242 -3.04 -11.44 21.60
N PRO A 243 -2.63 -12.48 22.33
CA PRO A 243 -1.47 -13.33 21.98
C PRO A 243 -1.58 -14.05 20.63
N GLU A 244 -2.80 -14.39 20.19
CA GLU A 244 -3.04 -15.04 18.90
C GLU A 244 -2.96 -14.07 17.71
N TYR A 245 -3.00 -12.76 17.94
CA TYR A 245 -3.04 -11.76 16.88
C TYR A 245 -1.80 -11.84 15.99
N LYS A 246 -2.06 -11.97 14.68
CA LYS A 246 -1.09 -11.91 13.59
C LYS A 246 -1.40 -10.72 12.67
N PHE A 247 -0.34 -10.07 12.21
CA PHE A 247 -0.40 -8.89 11.36
C PHE A 247 0.59 -9.01 10.20
N MET A 248 0.31 -8.37 9.06
CA MET A 248 1.26 -8.19 7.97
C MET A 248 1.33 -6.75 7.46
N SER A 249 2.50 -6.35 6.96
CA SER A 249 2.68 -5.10 6.20
C SER A 249 3.69 -5.31 5.06
N SER A 250 3.35 -4.78 3.89
CA SER A 250 3.90 -5.18 2.58
C SER A 250 5.13 -4.41 2.10
N GLN A 251 5.28 -3.15 2.52
CA GLN A 251 6.17 -2.19 1.87
C GLN A 251 7.48 -2.02 2.63
N ALA A 252 8.62 -2.37 2.02
CA ALA A 252 9.95 -2.17 2.59
C ALA A 252 10.21 -0.68 2.97
N GLN A 253 9.72 0.25 2.15
CA GLN A 253 9.82 1.69 2.40
C GLN A 253 9.25 2.12 3.77
N LEU A 254 8.15 1.51 4.23
CA LEU A 254 7.55 1.85 5.52
C LEU A 254 8.43 1.39 6.68
N TYR A 255 9.03 0.21 6.59
CA TYR A 255 9.99 -0.28 7.58
C TYR A 255 11.24 0.60 7.62
N LYS A 256 11.73 1.06 6.46
CA LYS A 256 12.83 2.03 6.41
C LYS A 256 12.45 3.33 7.12
N TYR A 257 11.26 3.87 6.87
CA TYR A 257 10.77 5.06 7.59
C TYR A 257 10.69 4.81 9.10
N LEU A 258 10.16 3.67 9.55
CA LEU A 258 10.12 3.37 10.98
C LEU A 258 11.52 3.25 11.59
N LYS A 259 12.45 2.58 10.90
CA LYS A 259 13.84 2.44 11.34
C LYS A 259 14.54 3.79 11.53
N GLU A 260 14.25 4.75 10.66
CA GLU A 260 14.81 6.11 10.73
C GLU A 260 14.14 6.97 11.82
N GLU A 261 12.81 6.88 11.96
CA GLU A 261 12.03 7.77 12.83
C GLU A 261 11.86 7.27 14.26
N SER A 262 11.83 5.95 14.46
CA SER A 262 11.62 5.30 15.75
C SER A 262 12.35 3.96 15.81
N PRO A 263 13.68 3.97 16.01
CA PRO A 263 14.48 2.75 16.12
C PRO A 263 13.99 1.78 17.22
N GLU A 264 13.41 2.31 18.30
CA GLU A 264 12.84 1.53 19.40
C GLU A 264 11.61 0.73 18.96
N LEU A 265 10.63 1.39 18.32
CA LEU A 265 9.46 0.69 17.75
C LEU A 265 9.88 -0.30 16.66
N TYR A 266 10.88 0.06 15.85
CA TYR A 266 11.43 -0.85 14.84
C TYR A 266 12.01 -2.12 15.48
N ALA A 267 12.70 -2.01 16.62
CA ALA A 267 13.20 -3.16 17.36
C ALA A 267 12.06 -4.04 17.90
N GLU A 268 10.99 -3.46 18.43
CA GLU A 268 9.79 -4.23 18.86
C GLU A 268 9.14 -4.98 17.68
N VAL A 269 9.05 -4.36 16.50
CA VAL A 269 8.57 -5.01 15.27
C VAL A 269 9.46 -6.21 14.91
N LYS A 270 10.79 -6.07 14.97
CA LYS A 270 11.72 -7.18 14.72
C LYS A 270 11.50 -8.36 15.66
N GLU A 271 11.24 -8.08 16.94
CA GLU A 271 10.92 -9.14 17.91
C GLU A 271 9.58 -9.82 17.57
N MET A 272 8.56 -9.09 17.13
CA MET A 272 7.29 -9.69 16.71
C MET A 272 7.40 -10.50 15.42
N ILE A 273 8.28 -10.11 14.50
CA ILE A 273 8.61 -10.91 13.31
C ILE A 273 9.26 -12.22 13.73
N LYS A 274 10.30 -12.16 14.58
CA LYS A 274 10.99 -13.35 15.11
C LYS A 274 10.05 -14.27 15.91
N ALA A 275 9.08 -13.68 16.62
CA ALA A 275 8.06 -14.42 17.37
C ALA A 275 6.97 -15.06 16.49
N GLY A 276 7.00 -14.87 15.15
CA GLY A 276 5.99 -15.43 14.25
C GLY A 276 4.61 -14.78 14.40
N ARG A 277 4.58 -13.50 14.79
CA ARG A 277 3.35 -12.70 14.96
C ARG A 277 3.21 -11.58 13.95
N TRP A 278 4.31 -11.18 13.32
CA TRP A 278 4.34 -10.16 12.27
C TRP A 278 4.92 -10.75 10.98
N GLU A 279 4.15 -10.73 9.90
CA GLU A 279 4.56 -11.22 8.58
C GLU A 279 5.10 -10.08 7.72
N VAL A 280 6.27 -10.32 7.12
CA VAL A 280 6.94 -9.42 6.17
C VAL A 280 6.94 -10.09 4.80
N GLU A 281 5.87 -9.88 4.06
CA GLU A 281 5.68 -10.35 2.68
C GLU A 281 5.21 -9.19 1.82
N GLY A 282 5.59 -9.15 0.55
CA GLY A 282 5.21 -8.04 -0.32
C GLY A 282 6.21 -7.71 -1.43
N ALA A 283 7.31 -8.46 -1.54
CA ALA A 283 8.33 -8.51 -2.61
C ALA A 283 8.96 -7.19 -3.12
N MET A 284 8.17 -6.18 -3.43
CA MET A 284 8.58 -4.89 -3.97
C MET A 284 8.98 -3.89 -2.88
N TRP A 285 9.71 -2.86 -3.27
CA TRP A 285 10.14 -1.77 -2.39
C TRP A 285 8.95 -0.94 -1.88
N VAL A 286 8.03 -0.61 -2.79
CA VAL A 286 6.70 -0.04 -2.52
C VAL A 286 5.65 -0.84 -3.28
N GLU A 287 4.36 -0.63 -2.99
CA GLU A 287 3.29 -1.16 -3.83
C GLU A 287 3.23 -0.36 -5.15
N ALA A 288 4.08 -0.73 -6.11
CA ALA A 288 4.35 0.07 -7.30
C ALA A 288 3.30 -0.09 -8.41
N ASP A 289 3.09 0.97 -9.19
CA ASP A 289 2.33 0.89 -10.44
C ASP A 289 3.01 -0.06 -11.43
N CYS A 290 2.19 -0.91 -12.05
CA CYS A 290 2.65 -2.02 -12.90
C CYS A 290 2.49 -1.76 -14.41
N ASN A 291 2.04 -0.57 -14.80
CA ASN A 291 1.76 -0.22 -16.20
C ASN A 291 2.71 0.87 -16.72
N LEU A 292 2.96 1.90 -15.92
CA LEU A 292 3.78 3.07 -16.27
C LEU A 292 5.27 2.81 -15.98
N SER A 293 5.58 2.00 -14.97
CA SER A 293 6.95 1.62 -14.62
C SER A 293 7.60 0.77 -15.72
N SER A 294 8.89 1.01 -16.01
CA SER A 294 9.64 0.16 -16.95
C SER A 294 9.82 -1.26 -16.41
N GLY A 295 10.10 -2.22 -17.30
CA GLY A 295 10.43 -3.59 -16.90
C GLY A 295 11.66 -3.66 -15.98
N GLU A 296 12.71 -2.86 -16.26
CA GLU A 296 13.88 -2.76 -15.37
C GLU A 296 13.48 -2.20 -14.00
N SER A 297 12.64 -1.16 -13.94
CA SER A 297 12.14 -0.67 -12.66
C SER A 297 11.33 -1.70 -11.90
N LEU A 298 10.51 -2.53 -12.54
CA LEU A 298 9.80 -3.61 -11.86
C LEU A 298 10.77 -4.68 -11.32
N VAL A 299 11.85 -5.00 -12.04
CA VAL A 299 12.94 -5.84 -11.51
C VAL A 299 13.59 -5.18 -10.30
N ARG A 300 13.85 -3.87 -10.35
CA ARG A 300 14.44 -3.10 -9.24
C ARG A 300 13.51 -3.00 -8.03
N GLN A 301 12.20 -2.83 -8.23
CA GLN A 301 11.21 -2.88 -7.15
C GLN A 301 11.38 -4.18 -6.36
N VAL A 302 11.39 -5.32 -7.05
CA VAL A 302 11.54 -6.64 -6.42
C VAL A 302 12.92 -6.84 -5.80
N LEU A 303 13.98 -6.40 -6.49
CA LEU A 303 15.36 -6.50 -5.99
C LEU A 303 15.53 -5.73 -4.68
N TYR A 304 15.07 -4.47 -4.62
CA TYR A 304 15.24 -3.60 -3.46
C TYR A 304 14.36 -4.06 -2.30
N GLY A 305 13.09 -4.38 -2.56
CA GLY A 305 12.17 -4.89 -1.54
C GLY A 305 12.66 -6.18 -0.91
N LYS A 306 12.98 -7.19 -1.72
CA LYS A 306 13.50 -8.47 -1.20
C LYS A 306 14.84 -8.33 -0.50
N SER A 307 15.76 -7.51 -1.01
CA SER A 307 17.06 -7.30 -0.37
C SER A 307 16.88 -6.69 1.01
N PHE A 308 16.01 -5.69 1.15
CA PHE A 308 15.70 -5.09 2.44
C PHE A 308 15.13 -6.12 3.43
N PHE A 309 14.10 -6.89 3.04
CA PHE A 309 13.53 -7.91 3.93
C PHE A 309 14.53 -8.99 4.34
N LYS A 310 15.39 -9.39 3.41
CA LYS A 310 16.44 -10.39 3.67
C LYS A 310 17.51 -9.85 4.62
N GLU A 311 17.98 -8.63 4.40
CA GLU A 311 19.04 -8.01 5.21
C GLU A 311 18.55 -7.64 6.62
N GLU A 312 17.34 -7.10 6.73
CA GLU A 312 16.83 -6.59 8.01
C GLU A 312 16.19 -7.67 8.87
N PHE A 313 15.52 -8.65 8.25
CA PHE A 313 14.68 -9.64 8.94
C PHE A 313 15.03 -11.10 8.63
N GLY A 314 15.94 -11.36 7.68
CA GLY A 314 16.29 -12.72 7.27
C GLY A 314 15.18 -13.42 6.47
N VAL A 315 14.22 -12.67 5.93
CA VAL A 315 13.07 -13.22 5.20
C VAL A 315 13.25 -13.06 3.70
N ASP A 316 13.08 -14.16 2.96
CA ASP A 316 13.03 -14.16 1.50
C ASP A 316 11.58 -14.17 1.03
N SER A 317 11.01 -12.97 0.83
CA SER A 317 9.59 -12.78 0.46
C SER A 317 9.20 -13.57 -0.79
N LYS A 318 8.13 -14.36 -0.72
CA LYS A 318 7.63 -15.23 -1.80
C LYS A 318 6.32 -14.77 -2.42
N VAL A 319 5.68 -13.75 -1.85
CA VAL A 319 4.39 -13.23 -2.29
C VAL A 319 4.56 -11.80 -2.80
N LEU A 320 4.13 -11.54 -4.04
CA LEU A 320 3.87 -10.17 -4.48
C LEU A 320 2.48 -9.76 -4.00
N TRP A 321 2.43 -8.75 -3.13
CA TRP A 321 1.22 -8.24 -2.52
C TRP A 321 0.91 -6.85 -3.07
N LEU A 322 -0.10 -6.72 -3.94
CA LEU A 322 -0.51 -5.46 -4.56
C LEU A 322 -2.03 -5.31 -4.53
N PRO A 323 -2.64 -5.04 -3.36
CA PRO A 323 -4.08 -4.92 -3.21
C PRO A 323 -4.70 -3.77 -4.00
N ASP A 324 -4.01 -2.63 -4.16
CA ASP A 324 -4.59 -1.38 -4.68
C ASP A 324 -4.10 -0.91 -6.06
N VAL A 325 -3.21 -1.66 -6.72
CA VAL A 325 -2.60 -1.21 -7.99
C VAL A 325 -3.58 -1.24 -9.18
N PHE A 326 -3.50 -0.23 -10.04
CA PHE A 326 -4.44 0.02 -11.14
C PHE A 326 -4.16 -0.80 -12.41
N GLY A 327 -4.20 -2.13 -12.28
CA GLY A 327 -3.98 -3.09 -13.38
C GLY A 327 -2.56 -3.66 -13.42
N TYR A 328 -2.37 -4.78 -14.14
CA TYR A 328 -1.13 -5.56 -14.09
C TYR A 328 -0.65 -6.06 -15.45
N SER A 329 0.56 -5.66 -15.82
CA SER A 329 1.23 -6.05 -17.06
C SER A 329 1.46 -7.57 -17.16
N ALA A 330 1.26 -8.12 -18.36
CA ALA A 330 1.51 -9.53 -18.71
C ALA A 330 2.99 -9.96 -18.62
N ALA A 331 3.91 -9.03 -18.39
CA ALA A 331 5.34 -9.33 -18.18
C ALA A 331 5.67 -9.73 -16.73
N LEU A 332 4.80 -9.40 -15.77
CA LEU A 332 5.05 -9.64 -14.34
C LEU A 332 5.28 -11.11 -13.98
N PRO A 333 4.52 -12.10 -14.50
CA PRO A 333 4.77 -13.51 -14.16
C PRO A 333 6.22 -13.94 -14.40
N GLN A 334 6.82 -13.52 -15.52
CA GLN A 334 8.21 -13.81 -15.84
C GLN A 334 9.18 -13.15 -14.85
N ILE A 335 8.98 -11.85 -14.55
CA ILE A 335 9.83 -11.09 -13.63
C ILE A 335 9.82 -11.72 -12.23
N LEU A 336 8.63 -12.06 -11.74
CA LEU A 336 8.42 -12.59 -10.40
C LEU A 336 9.02 -13.99 -10.25
N MET A 337 8.73 -14.90 -11.17
CA MET A 337 9.29 -16.25 -11.13
C MET A 337 10.82 -16.25 -11.22
N LYS A 338 11.42 -15.40 -12.07
CA LYS A 338 12.88 -15.23 -12.14
C LYS A 338 13.48 -14.62 -10.86
N SER A 339 12.67 -13.93 -10.07
CA SER A 339 13.06 -13.33 -8.78
C SER A 339 12.72 -14.25 -7.59
N GLY A 340 12.26 -15.48 -7.84
CA GLY A 340 11.89 -16.45 -6.80
C GLY A 340 10.66 -16.05 -5.99
N VAL A 341 9.74 -15.28 -6.60
CA VAL A 341 8.42 -14.92 -6.09
C VAL A 341 7.39 -15.69 -6.91
N ASP A 342 6.67 -16.62 -6.28
CA ASP A 342 5.82 -17.60 -6.98
C ASP A 342 4.32 -17.45 -6.70
N LYS A 343 3.93 -16.40 -5.97
CA LYS A 343 2.53 -16.08 -5.68
C LYS A 343 2.26 -14.60 -5.89
N PHE A 344 1.07 -14.30 -6.42
CA PHE A 344 0.57 -12.95 -6.64
C PHE A 344 -0.79 -12.76 -5.96
N VAL A 345 -0.95 -11.64 -5.24
CA VAL A 345 -2.17 -11.29 -4.52
C VAL A 345 -2.61 -9.86 -4.86
N THR A 346 -3.91 -9.70 -5.13
CA THR A 346 -4.52 -8.38 -5.35
C THR A 346 -6.01 -8.35 -4.95
N SER A 347 -6.58 -7.15 -4.80
CA SER A 347 -8.01 -6.90 -4.65
C SER A 347 -8.57 -6.01 -5.76
N LYS A 348 -7.76 -5.13 -6.35
CA LYS A 348 -8.23 -4.04 -7.23
C LYS A 348 -8.95 -4.50 -8.49
N ILE A 349 -8.62 -5.67 -9.05
CA ILE A 349 -9.32 -6.23 -10.20
C ILE A 349 -10.80 -6.53 -9.91
N GLY A 350 -11.17 -6.69 -8.63
CA GLY A 350 -12.57 -6.74 -8.22
C GLY A 350 -13.36 -5.48 -8.61
N TRP A 351 -12.71 -4.34 -8.84
CA TRP A 351 -13.34 -3.05 -9.11
C TRP A 351 -13.62 -2.79 -10.59
N ASN A 352 -13.56 -3.82 -11.44
CA ASN A 352 -13.96 -3.67 -12.84
C ASN A 352 -15.40 -3.13 -12.95
N GLU A 353 -15.55 -2.13 -13.82
CA GLU A 353 -16.79 -1.38 -14.02
C GLU A 353 -17.90 -2.27 -14.58
N SER A 354 -17.57 -3.17 -15.52
CA SER A 354 -18.56 -3.98 -16.24
C SER A 354 -18.35 -5.48 -16.04
N ASN A 355 -17.12 -5.98 -16.15
CA ASN A 355 -16.86 -7.42 -16.17
C ASN A 355 -16.24 -7.92 -14.87
N ARG A 356 -16.97 -8.82 -14.20
CA ARG A 356 -16.41 -9.61 -13.09
C ARG A 356 -15.32 -10.54 -13.62
N MET A 357 -14.12 -10.48 -13.01
CA MET A 357 -13.09 -11.50 -13.26
C MET A 357 -13.62 -12.89 -12.89
N PRO A 358 -13.57 -13.89 -13.78
CA PRO A 358 -14.18 -15.21 -13.54
C PRO A 358 -13.42 -16.07 -12.51
N TYR A 359 -12.22 -15.65 -12.09
CA TYR A 359 -11.34 -16.42 -11.23
C TYR A 359 -10.80 -15.58 -10.07
N ASP A 360 -10.78 -16.17 -8.88
CA ASP A 360 -10.13 -15.68 -7.67
C ASP A 360 -8.97 -16.60 -7.23
N THR A 361 -8.82 -17.77 -7.85
CA THR A 361 -7.67 -18.69 -7.68
C THR A 361 -7.35 -19.32 -9.02
N PHE A 362 -6.18 -19.01 -9.59
CA PHE A 362 -5.83 -19.39 -10.97
C PHE A 362 -4.33 -19.32 -11.22
N TRP A 363 -3.89 -19.89 -12.34
CA TRP A 363 -2.56 -19.68 -12.90
C TRP A 363 -2.57 -18.47 -13.81
N TRP A 364 -1.81 -17.44 -13.45
CA TRP A 364 -1.60 -16.29 -14.31
C TRP A 364 -0.42 -16.53 -15.24
N LYS A 365 -0.71 -16.63 -16.53
CA LYS A 365 0.25 -16.88 -17.60
C LYS A 365 0.72 -15.58 -18.23
N GLY A 366 2.02 -15.32 -18.11
CA GLY A 366 2.68 -14.20 -18.74
C GLY A 366 2.73 -14.31 -20.26
N ILE A 367 3.11 -13.22 -20.92
CA ILE A 367 3.20 -13.16 -22.39
C ILE A 367 4.24 -14.14 -22.96
N ASP A 368 5.23 -14.53 -22.16
CA ASP A 368 6.26 -15.51 -22.51
C ASP A 368 5.85 -16.97 -22.22
N GLY A 369 4.68 -17.18 -21.61
CA GLY A 369 4.17 -18.50 -21.23
C GLY A 369 4.51 -18.93 -19.80
N THR A 370 5.24 -18.12 -19.02
CA THR A 370 5.53 -18.38 -17.61
C THR A 370 4.25 -18.31 -16.77
N ASP A 371 4.00 -19.32 -15.95
CA ASP A 371 2.86 -19.36 -15.00
C ASP A 371 3.29 -18.91 -13.60
N ILE A 372 2.44 -18.11 -12.94
CA ILE A 372 2.52 -17.80 -11.50
C ILE A 372 1.16 -18.05 -10.83
N PHE A 373 1.15 -18.49 -9.57
CA PHE A 373 -0.09 -18.67 -8.83
C PHE A 373 -0.68 -17.32 -8.42
N ALA A 374 -1.94 -17.08 -8.75
CA ALA A 374 -2.65 -15.84 -8.43
C ALA A 374 -3.85 -16.12 -7.51
N TYR A 375 -3.99 -15.29 -6.48
CA TYR A 375 -5.14 -15.29 -5.57
C TYR A 375 -5.73 -13.89 -5.45
N PHE A 376 -7.03 -13.73 -5.66
CA PHE A 376 -7.71 -12.45 -5.48
C PHE A 376 -8.45 -12.41 -4.15
N MET A 377 -8.29 -11.31 -3.41
CA MET A 377 -9.04 -11.07 -2.19
C MET A 377 -10.53 -10.88 -2.52
N THR A 378 -11.40 -11.50 -1.71
CA THR A 378 -12.83 -11.56 -2.02
C THR A 378 -13.73 -10.92 -0.97
N ALA A 379 -13.17 -10.37 0.11
CA ALA A 379 -13.95 -9.81 1.20
C ALA A 379 -14.91 -8.71 0.70
N GLN A 380 -16.16 -8.81 1.11
CA GLN A 380 -17.22 -7.82 0.89
C GLN A 380 -18.35 -8.09 1.90
N ASP A 381 -19.19 -7.09 2.17
CA ASP A 381 -20.34 -7.27 3.05
C ASP A 381 -21.40 -8.17 2.41
N LYS A 382 -21.96 -9.09 3.21
CA LYS A 382 -23.18 -9.83 2.90
C LYS A 382 -24.40 -9.12 3.48
N HIS A 383 -25.41 -8.94 2.64
CA HIS A 383 -26.72 -8.43 3.04
C HIS A 383 -27.83 -9.40 2.60
N ARG A 384 -28.90 -9.47 3.39
CA ARG A 384 -30.07 -10.31 3.08
C ARG A 384 -30.67 -9.90 1.73
N GLY A 385 -30.79 -10.87 0.82
CA GLY A 385 -31.43 -10.67 -0.48
C GLY A 385 -30.61 -9.85 -1.49
N VAL A 386 -29.36 -9.49 -1.18
CA VAL A 386 -28.49 -8.76 -2.08
C VAL A 386 -27.45 -9.72 -2.69
N PRO A 387 -27.33 -9.80 -4.03
CA PRO A 387 -26.32 -10.65 -4.66
C PRO A 387 -24.90 -10.09 -4.46
N THR A 388 -23.90 -10.95 -4.63
CA THR A 388 -22.48 -10.53 -4.54
C THR A 388 -22.15 -9.46 -5.58
N ALA A 389 -21.44 -8.42 -5.17
CA ALA A 389 -20.89 -7.40 -6.06
C ALA A 389 -19.57 -7.87 -6.72
N THR A 390 -19.15 -7.16 -7.76
CA THR A 390 -17.81 -7.31 -8.34
C THR A 390 -16.74 -6.85 -7.34
N ASN A 391 -16.95 -5.68 -6.75
CA ASN A 391 -16.02 -4.99 -5.85
C ASN A 391 -15.70 -5.82 -4.61
N CYS A 392 -14.42 -5.82 -4.25
CA CYS A 392 -13.87 -6.47 -3.07
C CYS A 392 -13.01 -5.48 -2.30
N THR A 393 -12.80 -5.73 -1.01
CA THR A 393 -11.97 -4.89 -0.13
C THR A 393 -10.82 -5.69 0.48
N TYR A 394 -9.71 -5.00 0.72
CA TYR A 394 -8.59 -5.49 1.54
C TYR A 394 -8.57 -4.84 2.95
N ASN A 395 -9.50 -3.93 3.21
CA ASN A 395 -9.74 -3.29 4.51
C ASN A 395 -11.04 -3.86 5.12
N ALA A 396 -11.12 -5.19 5.24
CA ALA A 396 -12.32 -5.84 5.73
C ALA A 396 -12.53 -5.54 7.23
N LYS A 397 -13.79 -5.53 7.67
CA LYS A 397 -14.11 -5.61 9.09
C LYS A 397 -14.06 -7.08 9.51
N LEU A 398 -13.54 -7.38 10.70
CA LEU A 398 -13.53 -8.76 11.16
C LEU A 398 -14.91 -9.14 11.75
N ASN A 399 -15.91 -9.33 10.90
CA ASN A 399 -17.30 -9.60 11.29
C ASN A 399 -17.96 -10.73 10.48
N PRO A 400 -19.10 -11.27 10.93
CA PRO A 400 -19.75 -12.37 10.22
C PRO A 400 -20.12 -12.06 8.76
N SER A 401 -20.54 -10.82 8.49
CA SER A 401 -20.97 -10.38 7.15
C SER A 401 -19.82 -10.42 6.13
N GLN A 402 -18.64 -9.93 6.51
CA GLN A 402 -17.45 -9.91 5.66
C GLN A 402 -16.87 -11.32 5.43
N LEU A 403 -16.91 -12.17 6.47
CA LEU A 403 -16.48 -13.56 6.35
C LEU A 403 -17.38 -14.32 5.37
N GLN A 404 -18.69 -14.31 5.60
CA GLN A 404 -19.62 -15.01 4.73
C GLN A 404 -19.69 -14.37 3.33
N GLY A 405 -19.67 -13.04 3.22
CA GLY A 405 -19.64 -12.34 1.94
C GLY A 405 -18.37 -12.63 1.13
N GLY A 406 -17.22 -12.71 1.81
CA GLY A 406 -15.97 -13.17 1.22
C GLY A 406 -16.05 -14.58 0.63
N TYR A 407 -16.74 -15.50 1.31
CA TYR A 407 -16.95 -16.86 0.81
C TYR A 407 -17.96 -16.90 -0.33
N ASP A 408 -19.08 -16.18 -0.21
CA ASP A 408 -20.10 -16.08 -1.25
C ASP A 408 -19.47 -15.55 -2.55
N ARG A 409 -18.59 -14.54 -2.44
CA ARG A 409 -17.85 -13.95 -3.56
C ARG A 409 -16.79 -14.88 -4.15
N TYR A 410 -16.20 -15.78 -3.39
CA TYR A 410 -15.14 -16.67 -3.88
C TYR A 410 -15.67 -17.68 -4.91
N GLN A 411 -15.02 -17.77 -6.08
CA GLN A 411 -15.52 -18.56 -7.22
C GLN A 411 -15.02 -20.01 -7.22
N GLN A 412 -13.76 -20.27 -6.87
CA GLN A 412 -13.12 -21.58 -6.99
C GLN A 412 -13.35 -22.48 -5.76
N LYS A 413 -14.60 -22.55 -5.27
CA LYS A 413 -15.01 -23.38 -4.12
C LYS A 413 -14.75 -24.87 -4.33
N ASN A 414 -14.66 -25.33 -5.58
CA ASN A 414 -14.34 -26.72 -5.92
C ASN A 414 -12.83 -27.06 -5.77
N ILE A 415 -11.97 -26.06 -5.56
CA ILE A 415 -10.53 -26.22 -5.37
C ILE A 415 -10.18 -26.04 -3.89
N ASN A 416 -10.89 -25.16 -3.20
CA ASN A 416 -10.45 -24.65 -1.91
C ASN A 416 -11.61 -24.10 -1.05
N ASN A 417 -11.51 -24.33 0.26
CA ASN A 417 -12.46 -23.86 1.28
C ASN A 417 -11.84 -22.81 2.23
N ASP A 418 -10.59 -22.37 2.00
CA ASP A 418 -9.93 -21.33 2.80
C ASP A 418 -10.00 -19.99 2.05
N ILE A 419 -10.69 -18.98 2.59
CA ILE A 419 -10.69 -17.63 2.03
C ILE A 419 -9.82 -16.70 2.87
N MET A 420 -9.16 -15.74 2.25
CA MET A 420 -8.39 -14.72 2.98
C MET A 420 -9.26 -13.52 3.36
N ILE A 421 -9.18 -13.11 4.63
CA ILE A 421 -9.81 -11.91 5.18
C ILE A 421 -8.70 -11.04 5.79
N THR A 422 -8.28 -10.02 5.06
CA THR A 422 -7.40 -8.98 5.56
C THR A 422 -8.25 -7.95 6.31
N PHE A 423 -8.03 -7.80 7.61
CA PHE A 423 -8.84 -6.93 8.44
C PHE A 423 -8.05 -5.75 8.99
N GLY A 424 -8.75 -4.64 9.20
CA GLY A 424 -8.19 -3.40 9.73
C GLY A 424 -8.51 -2.20 8.84
N PHE A 425 -8.21 -1.01 9.37
CA PHE A 425 -8.29 0.24 8.62
C PHE A 425 -7.00 0.44 7.81
N GLY A 426 -7.16 0.83 6.55
CA GLY A 426 -6.07 1.08 5.61
C GLY A 426 -6.25 2.39 4.86
N ASP A 427 -5.64 2.45 3.68
CA ASP A 427 -5.48 3.60 2.77
C ASP A 427 -4.61 4.70 3.39
N GLY A 428 -4.85 5.08 4.65
CA GLY A 428 -4.03 6.02 5.43
C GLY A 428 -3.48 5.49 6.74
N GLY A 429 -3.43 4.17 6.92
CA GLY A 429 -2.99 3.50 8.14
C GLY A 429 -4.08 3.30 9.20
N GLY A 430 -3.65 3.07 10.43
CA GLY A 430 -4.50 2.74 11.59
C GLY A 430 -4.41 1.25 11.94
N GLY A 431 -4.82 0.39 11.02
CA GLY A 431 -4.80 -1.06 11.19
C GLY A 431 -6.00 -1.60 11.97
N PRO A 432 -5.91 -2.83 12.51
CA PRO A 432 -6.99 -3.45 13.27
C PRO A 432 -7.32 -2.74 14.59
N ILE A 433 -8.60 -2.75 14.96
CA ILE A 433 -9.07 -2.26 16.26
C ILE A 433 -9.31 -3.41 17.24
N ARG A 434 -9.41 -3.10 18.54
CA ARG A 434 -9.79 -4.04 19.59
C ARG A 434 -11.04 -4.86 19.24
N LYS A 435 -12.06 -4.19 18.68
CA LYS A 435 -13.32 -4.82 18.28
C LYS A 435 -13.09 -6.01 17.34
N ASP A 436 -12.17 -5.90 16.38
CA ASP A 436 -11.89 -6.99 15.44
C ASP A 436 -11.41 -8.23 16.21
N LEU A 437 -10.49 -8.06 17.15
CA LEU A 437 -9.91 -9.15 17.93
C LEU A 437 -10.92 -9.77 18.93
N GLU A 438 -11.84 -8.97 19.45
CA GLU A 438 -12.98 -9.48 20.25
C GLU A 438 -13.96 -10.28 19.39
N TYR A 439 -14.24 -9.83 18.16
CA TYR A 439 -15.05 -10.58 17.22
C TYR A 439 -14.39 -11.89 16.81
N TYR A 440 -13.08 -11.88 16.55
CA TYR A 440 -12.30 -13.09 16.28
C TYR A 440 -12.46 -14.13 17.39
N ASN A 441 -12.38 -13.72 18.66
CA ASN A 441 -12.54 -14.62 19.81
C ASN A 441 -13.90 -15.34 19.84
N ILE A 442 -14.93 -14.76 19.23
CA ILE A 442 -16.24 -15.38 19.09
C ILE A 442 -16.33 -16.20 17.80
N LEU A 443 -15.93 -15.64 16.65
CA LEU A 443 -16.01 -16.27 15.33
C LEU A 443 -15.17 -17.56 15.23
N LYS A 444 -14.02 -17.63 15.92
CA LYS A 444 -13.17 -18.82 15.95
C LYS A 444 -13.82 -20.03 16.63
N LYS A 445 -14.90 -19.83 17.40
CA LYS A 445 -15.67 -20.93 18.02
C LYS A 445 -16.48 -21.74 17.00
N GLY A 446 -16.69 -21.22 15.78
CA GLY A 446 -17.48 -21.86 14.73
C GLY A 446 -18.98 -21.67 14.96
N ILE A 447 -19.55 -20.64 14.35
CA ILE A 447 -21.00 -20.37 14.38
C ILE A 447 -21.60 -20.86 13.06
N SER A 448 -22.76 -21.51 13.11
CA SER A 448 -23.45 -21.97 11.90
C SER A 448 -23.90 -20.78 11.04
N GLY A 449 -23.72 -20.88 9.72
CA GLY A 449 -24.01 -19.81 8.77
C GLY A 449 -22.88 -18.80 8.54
N VAL A 450 -21.68 -19.05 9.06
CA VAL A 450 -20.48 -18.22 8.84
C VAL A 450 -19.21 -19.09 8.78
N PRO A 451 -18.24 -18.79 7.89
CA PRO A 451 -16.94 -19.47 7.89
C PRO A 451 -16.23 -19.38 9.23
N VAL A 452 -15.47 -20.43 9.57
CA VAL A 452 -14.69 -20.48 10.81
C VAL A 452 -13.49 -19.54 10.70
N ALA A 453 -13.42 -18.52 11.56
CA ALA A 453 -12.28 -17.62 11.60
C ALA A 453 -11.02 -18.33 12.11
N LYS A 454 -9.91 -18.19 11.41
CA LYS A 454 -8.59 -18.73 11.78
C LYS A 454 -7.53 -17.65 11.59
N MET A 455 -6.80 -17.31 12.65
CA MET A 455 -5.69 -16.37 12.55
C MET A 455 -4.46 -17.09 11.99
N GLU A 456 -4.02 -16.73 10.77
CA GLU A 456 -2.87 -17.35 10.10
C GLU A 456 -2.09 -16.28 9.32
N PHE A 457 -0.86 -16.62 8.93
CA PHE A 457 -0.10 -15.83 7.96
C PHE A 457 -0.62 -16.07 6.53
N ALA A 458 -0.62 -15.01 5.71
CA ALA A 458 -1.11 -15.04 4.35
C ALA A 458 -0.27 -16.00 3.50
N GLY A 459 1.06 -15.97 3.66
CA GLY A 459 1.97 -16.87 2.94
C GLY A 459 1.66 -18.36 3.18
N SER A 460 1.37 -18.74 4.44
CA SER A 460 1.03 -20.11 4.81
C SER A 460 -0.27 -20.60 4.17
N MET A 461 -1.29 -19.73 4.13
CA MET A 461 -2.54 -20.01 3.44
C MET A 461 -2.32 -20.16 1.93
N LEU A 462 -1.60 -19.20 1.32
CA LEU A 462 -1.36 -19.20 -0.12
C LEU A 462 -0.56 -20.42 -0.58
N GLU A 463 0.42 -20.89 0.20
CA GLU A 463 1.14 -22.12 -0.09
C GLU A 463 0.21 -23.33 -0.11
N ARG A 464 -0.70 -23.42 0.87
CA ARG A 464 -1.69 -24.50 0.95
C ARG A 464 -2.69 -24.46 -0.20
N VAL A 465 -3.19 -23.29 -0.57
CA VAL A 465 -4.12 -23.14 -1.71
C VAL A 465 -3.42 -23.39 -3.04
N LYS A 466 -2.19 -22.92 -3.20
CA LYS A 466 -1.36 -23.20 -4.39
C LYS A 466 -1.18 -24.69 -4.59
N LYS A 467 -0.84 -25.45 -3.54
CA LYS A 467 -0.72 -26.91 -3.63
C LYS A 467 -2.02 -27.59 -4.09
N ARG A 468 -3.17 -27.17 -3.54
CA ARG A 468 -4.50 -27.67 -4.00
C ARG A 468 -4.74 -27.35 -5.47
N ALA A 469 -4.31 -26.19 -5.93
CA ALA A 469 -4.43 -25.76 -7.32
C ALA A 469 -3.50 -26.53 -8.26
N GLU A 470 -2.29 -26.89 -7.82
CA GLU A 470 -1.34 -27.76 -8.53
C GLU A 470 -1.89 -29.18 -8.70
N GLU A 471 -2.55 -29.71 -7.68
CA GLU A 471 -3.15 -31.06 -7.68
C GLU A 471 -4.47 -31.13 -8.47
N ASN A 472 -5.07 -29.98 -8.80
CA ASN A 472 -6.35 -29.90 -9.48
C ASN A 472 -6.18 -29.55 -10.97
N PRO A 473 -6.42 -30.50 -11.90
CA PRO A 473 -6.27 -30.25 -13.34
C PRO A 473 -7.33 -29.28 -13.90
N LYS A 474 -8.34 -28.91 -13.12
CA LYS A 474 -9.36 -27.91 -13.47
C LYS A 474 -9.02 -26.50 -12.98
N THR A 475 -7.87 -26.29 -12.37
CA THR A 475 -7.42 -24.94 -12.00
C THR A 475 -7.35 -24.07 -13.26
N PRO A 476 -8.08 -22.93 -13.28
CA PRO A 476 -8.14 -22.09 -14.47
C PRO A 476 -6.81 -21.38 -14.74
N VAL A 477 -6.63 -20.98 -15.99
CA VAL A 477 -5.48 -20.19 -16.45
C VAL A 477 -6.00 -18.87 -17.02
N TRP A 478 -5.38 -17.75 -16.64
CA TRP A 478 -5.58 -16.46 -17.29
C TRP A 478 -4.30 -16.07 -18.04
N GLN A 479 -4.38 -15.90 -19.36
CA GLN A 479 -3.23 -15.54 -20.18
C GLN A 479 -3.28 -14.07 -20.60
N GLY A 480 -2.19 -13.35 -20.33
CA GLY A 480 -2.04 -11.95 -20.73
C GLY A 480 -2.22 -10.98 -19.56
N GLU A 481 -2.64 -9.76 -19.88
CA GLU A 481 -2.77 -8.66 -18.92
C GLU A 481 -3.96 -8.89 -17.97
N LEU A 482 -3.81 -8.51 -16.70
CA LEU A 482 -4.94 -8.33 -15.81
C LEU A 482 -5.40 -6.87 -15.93
N TYR A 483 -6.20 -6.62 -16.96
CA TYR A 483 -6.70 -5.30 -17.30
C TYR A 483 -7.74 -4.82 -16.28
N LEU A 484 -7.53 -3.64 -15.70
CA LEU A 484 -8.50 -2.97 -14.85
C LEU A 484 -9.39 -2.06 -15.70
N GLU A 485 -10.70 -2.30 -15.68
CA GLU A 485 -11.69 -1.53 -16.44
C GLU A 485 -12.02 -0.17 -15.81
N TYR A 486 -11.16 0.33 -14.94
CA TYR A 486 -11.37 1.52 -14.12
C TYR A 486 -10.09 2.38 -14.09
N HIS A 487 -10.20 3.62 -13.60
CA HIS A 487 -9.06 4.54 -13.43
C HIS A 487 -8.19 4.84 -14.68
N ARG A 488 -8.71 4.68 -15.92
CA ARG A 488 -7.93 4.87 -17.16
C ARG A 488 -7.31 6.26 -17.34
N GLY A 489 -7.89 7.29 -16.71
CA GLY A 489 -7.34 8.67 -16.73
C GLY A 489 -5.95 8.78 -16.08
N THR A 490 -5.58 7.81 -15.25
CA THR A 490 -4.26 7.75 -14.60
C THR A 490 -3.11 7.53 -15.57
N TYR A 491 -3.36 7.07 -16.80
CA TYR A 491 -2.32 6.93 -17.82
C TYR A 491 -1.83 8.28 -18.38
N THR A 492 -2.61 9.35 -18.26
CA THR A 492 -2.30 10.67 -18.87
C THR A 492 -2.18 11.81 -17.88
N SER A 493 -2.86 11.75 -16.73
CA SER A 493 -2.76 12.78 -15.68
C SER A 493 -1.29 13.00 -15.24
N GLN A 494 -0.95 14.19 -14.75
CA GLN A 494 0.40 14.50 -14.25
C GLN A 494 1.54 14.12 -15.24
N ALA A 495 1.38 14.46 -16.52
CA ALA A 495 2.31 14.11 -17.58
C ALA A 495 3.77 14.52 -17.31
N LYS A 496 4.00 15.64 -16.59
CA LYS A 496 5.35 16.07 -16.16
C LYS A 496 6.00 15.02 -15.26
N ASN A 497 5.25 14.46 -14.31
CA ASN A 497 5.70 13.44 -13.38
C ASN A 497 6.13 12.16 -14.11
N LYS A 498 5.24 11.64 -14.96
CA LYS A 498 5.47 10.45 -15.81
C LYS A 498 6.68 10.61 -16.73
N ARG A 499 6.80 11.78 -17.38
CA ARG A 499 7.96 12.12 -18.23
C ARG A 499 9.25 12.16 -17.44
N ASN A 500 9.22 12.69 -16.21
CA ASN A 500 10.39 12.75 -15.34
C ASN A 500 10.82 11.35 -14.88
N ASN A 501 9.88 10.48 -14.49
CA ASN A 501 10.15 9.07 -14.19
C ASN A 501 10.90 8.41 -15.34
N ARG A 502 10.30 8.41 -16.55
CA ARG A 502 10.90 7.76 -17.72
C ARG A 502 12.29 8.28 -18.06
N LYS A 503 12.50 9.60 -17.92
CA LYS A 503 13.83 10.20 -18.14
C LYS A 503 14.85 9.80 -17.08
N CYS A 504 14.43 9.62 -15.84
CA CYS A 504 15.32 9.20 -14.77
C CYS A 504 15.63 7.70 -14.85
N GLU A 505 14.67 6.85 -15.21
CA GLU A 505 14.92 5.42 -15.52
C GLU A 505 16.04 5.28 -16.56
N PHE A 506 15.92 5.94 -17.72
CA PHE A 506 16.96 5.91 -18.76
C PHE A 506 18.29 6.53 -18.31
N LEU A 507 18.25 7.61 -17.52
CA LEU A 507 19.47 8.25 -17.03
C LEU A 507 20.22 7.36 -16.05
N TYR A 508 19.51 6.68 -15.15
CA TYR A 508 20.13 5.82 -14.15
C TYR A 508 20.63 4.51 -14.74
N GLU A 509 19.90 3.88 -15.67
CA GLU A 509 20.41 2.74 -16.44
C GLU A 509 21.70 3.11 -17.19
N LYS A 510 21.72 4.30 -17.81
CA LYS A 510 22.90 4.84 -18.48
C LYS A 510 24.04 5.10 -17.51
N ALA A 511 23.77 5.74 -16.37
CA ALA A 511 24.78 6.07 -15.37
C ALA A 511 25.43 4.81 -14.79
N GLU A 512 24.63 3.77 -14.47
CA GLU A 512 25.13 2.48 -14.02
C GLU A 512 25.99 1.79 -15.08
N THR A 513 25.49 1.72 -16.32
CA THR A 513 26.23 1.10 -17.43
C THR A 513 27.60 1.75 -17.62
N LEU A 514 27.63 3.09 -17.66
CA LEU A 514 28.88 3.85 -17.83
C LEU A 514 29.79 3.74 -16.62
N ALA A 515 29.25 3.72 -15.40
CA ALA A 515 30.04 3.54 -14.19
C ALA A 515 30.72 2.17 -14.16
N VAL A 516 30.01 1.10 -14.53
CA VAL A 516 30.62 -0.24 -14.67
C VAL A 516 31.69 -0.26 -15.76
N MET A 517 31.44 0.37 -16.91
CA MET A 517 32.45 0.48 -17.97
C MET A 517 33.70 1.21 -17.50
N ASN A 518 33.53 2.36 -16.85
CA ASN A 518 34.63 3.16 -16.33
C ASN A 518 35.43 2.40 -15.26
N GLU A 519 34.74 1.67 -14.37
CA GLU A 519 35.39 0.78 -13.40
C GLU A 519 36.26 -0.28 -14.10
N LYS A 520 35.75 -0.95 -15.14
CA LYS A 520 36.48 -2.01 -15.84
C LYS A 520 37.58 -1.52 -16.77
N LEU A 521 37.44 -0.35 -17.36
CA LEU A 521 38.42 0.21 -18.31
C LEU A 521 39.52 0.99 -17.58
N ASN A 522 39.16 1.76 -16.57
CA ASN A 522 40.06 2.73 -15.93
C ASN A 522 40.35 2.44 -14.45
N GLY A 523 39.69 1.45 -13.85
CA GLY A 523 39.84 1.15 -12.42
C GLY A 523 39.14 2.15 -11.48
N SER A 524 38.24 2.97 -12.02
CA SER A 524 37.47 3.96 -11.25
C SER A 524 36.53 3.27 -10.23
N GLU A 525 36.31 3.89 -9.08
CA GLU A 525 35.37 3.37 -8.08
C GLU A 525 33.92 3.39 -8.59
N TYR A 526 33.20 2.27 -8.44
CA TYR A 526 31.78 2.21 -8.76
C TYR A 526 30.95 2.98 -7.70
N PRO A 527 30.15 3.99 -8.08
CA PRO A 527 29.43 4.86 -7.14
C PRO A 527 28.17 4.19 -6.57
N LYS A 528 28.36 3.05 -5.90
CA LYS A 528 27.31 2.14 -5.44
C LYS A 528 26.24 2.85 -4.62
N LYS A 529 26.64 3.64 -3.62
CA LYS A 529 25.71 4.33 -2.72
C LYS A 529 24.84 5.35 -3.46
N ALA A 530 25.45 6.20 -4.29
CA ALA A 530 24.73 7.24 -5.02
C ALA A 530 23.72 6.67 -6.02
N LEU A 531 24.09 5.59 -6.71
CA LEU A 531 23.20 4.87 -7.61
C LEU A 531 22.07 4.16 -6.84
N HIS A 532 22.40 3.52 -5.71
CA HIS A 532 21.43 2.88 -4.85
C HIS A 532 20.37 3.87 -4.36
N ASP A 533 20.79 4.99 -3.75
CA ASP A 533 19.89 6.01 -3.20
C ASP A 533 19.03 6.67 -4.28
N GLY A 534 19.60 6.87 -5.48
CA GLY A 534 18.84 7.43 -6.60
C GLY A 534 17.80 6.47 -7.16
N TRP A 535 18.12 5.18 -7.29
CA TRP A 535 17.12 4.17 -7.64
C TRP A 535 16.03 4.07 -6.58
N GLU A 536 16.38 4.05 -5.30
CA GLU A 536 15.39 4.02 -4.22
C GLU A 536 14.38 5.18 -4.35
N THR A 537 14.85 6.39 -4.68
CA THR A 537 13.99 7.56 -4.92
C THR A 537 13.15 7.43 -6.20
N ILE A 538 13.69 6.82 -7.26
CA ILE A 538 12.90 6.51 -8.48
C ILE A 538 11.78 5.54 -8.12
N LEU A 539 12.10 4.45 -7.42
CA LEU A 539 11.15 3.41 -7.03
C LEU A 539 10.07 3.95 -6.07
N LEU A 540 10.44 4.83 -5.13
CA LEU A 540 9.49 5.53 -4.28
C LEU A 540 8.46 6.31 -5.11
N ASN A 541 8.91 7.06 -6.12
CA ASN A 541 8.02 7.85 -6.98
C ASN A 541 7.18 7.01 -7.95
N GLN A 542 7.39 5.69 -8.00
CA GLN A 542 6.59 4.74 -8.77
C GLN A 542 5.45 4.11 -7.95
N PHE A 543 5.25 4.55 -6.71
CA PHE A 543 4.08 4.18 -5.92
C PHE A 543 2.77 4.45 -6.69
N HIS A 544 1.77 3.58 -6.50
CA HIS A 544 0.53 3.56 -7.29
C HIS A 544 -0.37 4.80 -7.16
N ASP A 545 -0.09 5.73 -6.24
CA ASP A 545 -0.75 7.06 -6.25
C ASP A 545 0.15 8.24 -6.64
N ILE A 546 1.47 8.02 -6.77
CA ILE A 546 2.41 9.06 -7.19
C ILE A 546 2.56 9.06 -8.72
N ILE A 547 3.04 7.96 -9.32
CA ILE A 547 3.26 7.92 -10.77
C ILE A 547 1.96 7.98 -11.58
N PRO A 548 0.84 7.35 -11.16
CA PRO A 548 -0.40 7.40 -11.91
C PRO A 548 -1.09 8.75 -11.80
N GLY A 549 -0.66 9.62 -10.89
CA GLY A 549 -1.09 11.01 -10.89
C GLY A 549 -2.41 11.25 -10.13
N SER A 550 -2.63 10.55 -9.02
CA SER A 550 -3.84 10.57 -8.18
C SER A 550 -3.65 11.19 -6.78
N SER A 551 -2.47 11.71 -6.46
CA SER A 551 -2.16 12.44 -5.20
C SER A 551 -2.50 13.94 -5.21
N ILE A 552 -2.39 14.60 -4.05
CA ILE A 552 -2.47 16.07 -3.89
C ILE A 552 -1.28 16.83 -4.52
N LYS A 553 -1.42 18.15 -4.66
CA LYS A 553 -0.43 19.03 -5.30
C LYS A 553 0.95 18.94 -4.64
N GLU A 554 0.99 18.92 -3.33
CA GLU A 554 2.18 18.92 -2.48
C GLU A 554 3.07 17.71 -2.77
N VAL A 555 2.46 16.55 -3.07
CA VAL A 555 3.18 15.33 -3.48
C VAL A 555 3.94 15.55 -4.79
N TYR A 556 3.34 16.26 -5.76
CA TYR A 556 4.03 16.58 -7.02
C TYR A 556 5.09 17.66 -6.89
N GLU A 557 4.95 18.57 -5.93
CA GLU A 557 6.01 19.54 -5.60
C GLU A 557 7.23 18.83 -5.01
N VAL A 558 7.02 17.86 -4.13
CA VAL A 558 8.10 17.03 -3.56
C VAL A 558 8.75 16.16 -4.63
N SER A 559 7.97 15.40 -5.39
CA SER A 559 8.53 14.52 -6.44
C SER A 559 9.22 15.32 -7.56
N SER A 560 8.73 16.52 -7.93
CA SER A 560 9.42 17.38 -8.90
C SER A 560 10.83 17.75 -8.43
N LYS A 561 11.00 18.10 -7.15
CA LYS A 561 12.32 18.40 -6.56
C LYS A 561 13.21 17.16 -6.51
N GLN A 562 12.66 16.01 -6.14
CA GLN A 562 13.39 14.73 -6.15
C GLN A 562 13.89 14.40 -7.56
N TYR A 563 13.07 14.53 -8.60
CA TYR A 563 13.49 14.31 -9.98
C TYR A 563 14.53 15.31 -10.49
N GLU A 564 14.50 16.55 -10.02
CA GLU A 564 15.55 17.53 -10.33
C GLU A 564 16.89 17.10 -9.73
N GLN A 565 16.89 16.68 -8.47
CA GLN A 565 18.10 16.16 -7.81
C GLN A 565 18.61 14.88 -8.48
N LEU A 566 17.73 13.93 -8.80
CA LEU A 566 18.07 12.70 -9.54
C LEU A 566 18.75 13.01 -10.88
N LYS A 567 18.26 14.02 -11.61
CA LYS A 567 18.87 14.43 -12.87
C LYS A 567 20.26 15.03 -12.68
N LEU A 568 20.48 15.79 -11.62
CA LEU A 568 21.79 16.35 -11.31
C LEU A 568 22.78 15.22 -10.99
N SER A 569 22.47 14.40 -9.99
CA SER A 569 23.34 13.30 -9.54
C SER A 569 23.58 12.26 -10.64
N GLY A 570 22.55 11.82 -11.36
CA GLY A 570 22.71 10.87 -12.46
C GLY A 570 23.54 11.41 -13.63
N ARG A 571 23.43 12.71 -13.94
CA ARG A 571 24.26 13.36 -14.98
C ARG A 571 25.69 13.54 -14.54
N GLU A 572 25.93 13.83 -13.27
CA GLU A 572 27.28 13.93 -12.71
C GLU A 572 28.00 12.59 -12.83
N ILE A 573 27.37 11.50 -12.40
CA ILE A 573 27.92 10.13 -12.52
C ILE A 573 28.21 9.79 -13.99
N ALA A 574 27.24 10.01 -14.88
CA ALA A 574 27.42 9.70 -16.30
C ALA A 574 28.50 10.58 -16.97
N SER A 575 28.53 11.89 -16.67
CA SER A 575 29.52 12.82 -17.24
C SER A 575 30.93 12.51 -16.75
N LYS A 576 31.09 12.17 -15.47
CA LYS A 576 32.37 11.72 -14.92
C LYS A 576 32.86 10.47 -15.64
N ALA A 577 32.01 9.45 -15.76
CA ALA A 577 32.38 8.23 -16.47
C ALA A 577 32.74 8.50 -17.94
N TYR A 578 32.01 9.40 -18.62
CA TYR A 578 32.38 9.80 -19.98
C TYR A 578 33.73 10.50 -20.06
N SER A 579 34.01 11.46 -19.16
CA SER A 579 35.30 12.16 -19.14
C SER A 579 36.44 11.18 -18.91
N ASP A 580 36.33 10.37 -17.84
CA ASP A 580 37.37 9.40 -17.48
C ASP A 580 37.65 8.42 -18.65
N ILE A 581 36.61 7.93 -19.33
CA ILE A 581 36.77 7.07 -20.51
C ILE A 581 37.40 7.85 -21.68
N ALA A 582 36.92 9.07 -21.97
CA ALA A 582 37.43 9.89 -23.05
C ALA A 582 38.92 10.24 -22.89
N ASP A 583 39.34 10.58 -21.67
CA ASP A 583 40.71 10.96 -21.34
C ASP A 583 41.72 9.81 -21.52
N ASN A 584 41.23 8.57 -21.57
CA ASN A 584 42.04 7.37 -21.78
C ASN A 584 41.96 6.82 -23.22
N ILE A 585 41.29 7.51 -24.16
CA ILE A 585 41.24 7.12 -25.57
C ILE A 585 42.38 7.79 -26.34
N ASN A 586 43.25 6.96 -26.92
CA ASN A 586 44.29 7.43 -27.84
C ASN A 586 43.68 7.78 -29.21
N THR A 587 43.67 9.07 -29.58
CA THR A 587 43.15 9.56 -30.86
C THR A 587 43.84 10.85 -31.28
N ASP A 588 43.92 11.11 -32.59
CA ASP A 588 44.48 12.35 -33.18
C ASP A 588 43.48 13.53 -33.16
N GLY A 589 42.54 13.53 -32.21
CA GLY A 589 41.37 14.42 -32.16
C GLY A 589 40.13 13.87 -32.87
N GLY A 590 38.98 14.54 -32.70
CA GLY A 590 37.70 14.14 -33.26
C GLY A 590 36.54 14.26 -32.26
N ILE A 591 35.38 13.71 -32.63
CA ILE A 591 34.19 13.65 -31.79
C ILE A 591 34.00 12.20 -31.32
N LEU A 592 33.88 12.01 -30.02
CA LEU A 592 33.60 10.71 -29.42
C LEU A 592 32.09 10.46 -29.33
N VAL A 593 31.61 9.39 -29.97
CA VAL A 593 30.19 9.03 -29.98
C VAL A 593 30.01 7.66 -29.32
N PHE A 594 29.18 7.63 -28.28
CA PHE A 594 28.85 6.40 -27.57
C PHE A 594 27.53 5.80 -28.07
N ASN A 595 27.51 4.48 -28.22
CA ASN A 595 26.30 3.73 -28.51
C ASN A 595 25.78 3.06 -27.24
N PRO A 596 24.61 3.50 -26.71
CA PRO A 596 24.03 2.92 -25.51
C PRO A 596 23.33 1.57 -25.77
N ASN A 597 23.17 1.15 -27.02
CA ASN A 597 22.43 -0.07 -27.39
C ASN A 597 23.33 -1.30 -27.35
N SER A 598 22.73 -2.48 -27.13
CA SER A 598 23.41 -3.79 -27.13
C SER A 598 23.68 -4.37 -28.52
N PHE A 599 23.48 -3.59 -29.58
CA PHE A 599 23.75 -3.93 -30.97
C PHE A 599 24.46 -2.76 -31.66
N THR A 600 25.24 -3.06 -32.70
CA THR A 600 25.87 -2.03 -33.54
C THR A 600 24.78 -1.14 -34.13
N GLY A 601 24.93 0.17 -33.97
CA GLY A 601 23.89 1.13 -34.34
C GLY A 601 24.42 2.29 -35.14
N ASP A 602 23.53 2.81 -35.98
CA ASP A 602 23.67 4.12 -36.60
C ASP A 602 22.89 5.15 -35.76
N GLY A 603 23.31 6.41 -35.80
CA GLY A 603 22.69 7.47 -35.00
C GLY A 603 22.89 8.86 -35.59
N ALA A 604 22.20 9.82 -35.00
CA ALA A 604 22.38 11.23 -35.29
C ALA A 604 22.89 11.93 -34.02
N VAL A 605 23.97 12.71 -34.16
CA VAL A 605 24.52 13.55 -33.09
C VAL A 605 24.35 15.01 -33.45
N LYS A 606 24.04 15.86 -32.48
CA LYS A 606 23.87 17.30 -32.69
C LYS A 606 25.02 18.06 -32.04
N ILE A 607 25.77 18.81 -32.83
CA ILE A 607 26.95 19.57 -32.41
C ILE A 607 26.81 20.99 -33.00
N ASP A 608 26.86 22.01 -32.14
CA ASP A 608 26.71 23.42 -32.53
C ASP A 608 25.47 23.70 -33.41
N GLY A 609 24.36 23.02 -33.11
CA GLY A 609 23.11 23.17 -33.85
C GLY A 609 23.00 22.31 -35.12
N VAL A 610 24.11 21.76 -35.62
CA VAL A 610 24.17 20.91 -36.81
C VAL A 610 23.98 19.44 -36.43
N THR A 611 23.19 18.71 -37.20
CA THR A 611 22.96 17.26 -37.00
C THR A 611 23.84 16.46 -37.95
N TYR A 612 24.62 15.54 -37.41
CA TYR A 612 25.52 14.66 -38.15
C TYR A 612 25.09 13.20 -38.03
N CYS A 613 25.14 12.47 -39.13
CA CYS A 613 24.89 11.03 -39.14
C CYS A 613 26.18 10.27 -38.83
N VAL A 614 26.09 9.26 -37.97
CA VAL A 614 27.20 8.42 -37.55
C VAL A 614 26.78 6.98 -37.69
N ASN A 615 27.54 6.19 -38.45
CA ASN A 615 27.21 4.80 -38.73
C ASN A 615 28.18 3.84 -38.03
N ASP A 616 27.75 2.60 -37.86
CA ASP A 616 28.57 1.48 -37.39
C ASP A 616 29.23 1.74 -36.03
N ILE A 617 28.47 2.27 -35.06
CA ILE A 617 28.98 2.47 -33.69
C ILE A 617 28.84 1.13 -32.94
N PRO A 618 29.92 0.54 -32.40
CA PRO A 618 29.88 -0.77 -31.74
C PRO A 618 28.85 -0.86 -30.62
N ALA A 619 28.26 -2.04 -30.42
CA ALA A 619 27.33 -2.32 -29.32
C ALA A 619 27.94 -1.98 -27.96
N LYS A 620 27.22 -1.21 -27.12
CA LYS A 620 27.68 -0.74 -25.79
C LYS A 620 29.11 -0.18 -25.85
N GLY A 621 29.48 0.45 -26.96
CA GLY A 621 30.83 0.90 -27.25
C GLY A 621 30.86 2.36 -27.67
N TYR A 622 31.98 2.74 -28.29
CA TYR A 622 32.18 4.08 -28.81
C TYR A 622 32.86 4.05 -30.18
N LYS A 623 32.78 5.18 -30.88
CA LYS A 623 33.51 5.45 -32.11
C LYS A 623 34.00 6.89 -32.08
N VAL A 624 35.28 7.10 -32.43
CA VAL A 624 35.79 8.44 -32.70
C VAL A 624 35.56 8.73 -34.18
N ILE A 625 34.97 9.88 -34.47
CA ILE A 625 34.74 10.34 -35.84
C ILE A 625 35.46 11.66 -36.09
N ALA A 626 36.03 11.81 -37.29
CA ALA A 626 36.43 13.12 -37.80
C ALA A 626 35.18 14.01 -38.00
N MET A 627 35.36 15.33 -38.13
CA MET A 627 34.28 16.28 -38.48
C MET A 627 33.40 15.69 -39.59
N PRO A 628 32.12 15.36 -39.35
CA PRO A 628 31.38 14.50 -40.28
C PRO A 628 30.94 15.28 -41.53
N GLU A 629 31.11 14.68 -42.72
CA GLU A 629 30.62 15.26 -43.97
C GLU A 629 29.08 15.13 -44.07
N ILE A 630 28.40 16.25 -44.33
CA ILE A 630 26.93 16.36 -44.36
C ILE A 630 26.38 15.76 -45.67
N LYS A 631 25.39 14.84 -45.58
CA LYS A 631 24.42 14.52 -46.65
C LYS A 631 23.04 14.13 -46.08
N ALA A 632 22.34 15.06 -45.43
CA ALA A 632 20.92 14.86 -45.16
C ALA A 632 20.11 15.15 -46.44
N ASP A 633 19.56 14.12 -47.08
CA ASP A 633 18.70 14.23 -48.28
C ASP A 633 17.22 14.39 -47.86
N VAL A 634 16.92 15.50 -47.18
CA VAL A 634 15.55 15.90 -46.83
C VAL A 634 15.22 17.21 -47.55
N LYS A 635 14.20 17.17 -48.41
CA LYS A 635 13.66 18.34 -49.11
C LYS A 635 12.44 18.84 -48.35
N ILE A 636 12.45 20.11 -48.01
CA ILE A 636 11.35 20.77 -47.28
C ILE A 636 10.84 21.91 -48.15
N THR A 637 9.52 21.97 -48.34
CA THR A 637 8.78 23.11 -48.89
C THR A 637 7.73 23.56 -47.88
N ASP A 638 6.94 24.60 -48.21
CA ASP A 638 5.95 25.18 -47.29
C ASP A 638 4.97 24.16 -46.70
N ASN A 639 4.60 23.13 -47.47
CA ASN A 639 3.62 22.12 -47.07
C ASN A 639 4.07 20.68 -47.31
N LYS A 640 5.33 20.42 -47.71
CA LYS A 640 5.82 19.07 -47.98
C LYS A 640 7.18 18.82 -47.36
N ILE A 641 7.33 17.61 -46.82
CA ILE A 641 8.58 17.09 -46.27
C ILE A 641 8.86 15.78 -46.98
N GLU A 642 9.98 15.68 -47.70
CA GLU A 642 10.33 14.50 -48.47
C GLU A 642 11.77 14.06 -48.21
N ASN A 643 11.97 12.77 -48.02
CA ASN A 643 13.30 12.14 -47.97
C ASN A 643 13.28 10.87 -48.83
N LYS A 644 14.35 10.06 -48.85
CA LYS A 644 14.35 8.80 -49.64
C LYS A 644 13.23 7.80 -49.32
N PHE A 645 12.62 7.87 -48.14
CA PHE A 645 11.62 6.90 -47.66
C PHE A 645 10.18 7.40 -47.73
N PHE A 646 9.94 8.66 -47.37
CA PHE A 646 8.61 9.21 -47.17
C PHE A 646 8.43 10.51 -47.94
N ARG A 647 7.20 10.75 -48.40
CA ARG A 647 6.70 12.07 -48.79
C ARG A 647 5.51 12.39 -47.88
N ILE A 648 5.63 13.45 -47.10
CA ILE A 648 4.64 13.90 -46.13
C ILE A 648 4.09 15.24 -46.61
N THR A 649 2.77 15.38 -46.64
CA THR A 649 2.10 16.65 -46.94
C THR A 649 1.32 17.12 -45.71
N VAL A 650 1.49 18.39 -45.35
CA VAL A 650 0.75 19.08 -44.29
C VAL A 650 -0.30 19.98 -44.93
N ASP A 651 -1.54 19.95 -44.45
CA ASP A 651 -2.58 20.85 -44.95
C ASP A 651 -2.63 22.19 -44.20
N GLU A 652 -3.53 23.07 -44.63
CA GLU A 652 -3.71 24.43 -44.07
C GLU A 652 -4.06 24.44 -42.57
N ASN A 653 -4.56 23.32 -42.03
CA ASN A 653 -4.89 23.17 -40.61
C ASN A 653 -3.70 22.61 -39.80
N GLY A 654 -2.54 22.40 -40.43
CA GLY A 654 -1.37 21.81 -39.78
C GLY A 654 -1.48 20.29 -39.58
N THR A 655 -2.46 19.63 -40.21
CA THR A 655 -2.64 18.18 -40.11
C THR A 655 -1.96 17.45 -41.24
N LEU A 656 -1.62 16.17 -41.04
CA LEU A 656 -0.98 15.36 -42.07
C LEU A 656 -2.05 14.88 -43.06
N SER A 657 -2.04 15.42 -44.27
CA SER A 657 -2.95 15.03 -45.36
C SER A 657 -2.40 13.91 -46.24
N GLU A 658 -1.08 13.72 -46.25
CA GLU A 658 -0.42 12.59 -46.91
C GLU A 658 0.75 12.10 -46.07
N ILE A 659 0.90 10.78 -45.96
CA ILE A 659 2.14 10.10 -45.56
C ILE A 659 2.35 8.98 -46.57
N PHE A 660 3.06 9.28 -47.66
CA PHE A 660 3.33 8.31 -48.72
C PHE A 660 4.65 7.57 -48.45
N ASP A 661 4.58 6.26 -48.26
CA ASP A 661 5.75 5.38 -48.13
C ASP A 661 6.24 4.98 -49.52
N LYS A 662 7.38 5.56 -49.94
CA LYS A 662 7.98 5.34 -51.25
C LYS A 662 8.60 3.95 -51.42
N ARG A 663 8.89 3.24 -50.32
CA ARG A 663 9.43 1.87 -50.40
C ARG A 663 8.34 0.86 -50.74
N ASN A 664 7.15 1.07 -50.16
CA ASN A 664 5.99 0.21 -50.35
C ASN A 664 4.98 0.78 -51.37
N MET A 665 5.30 1.93 -51.96
CA MET A 665 4.47 2.63 -52.96
C MET A 665 3.02 2.83 -52.52
N ARG A 666 2.81 3.21 -51.25
CA ARG A 666 1.47 3.30 -50.67
C ARG A 666 1.25 4.56 -49.84
N GLN A 667 0.00 5.03 -49.85
CA GLN A 667 -0.49 5.95 -48.84
C GLN A 667 -0.63 5.18 -47.50
N VAL A 668 -0.12 5.77 -46.41
CA VAL A 668 -0.23 5.19 -45.06
C VAL A 668 -1.56 5.57 -44.41
N LEU A 669 -2.05 6.78 -44.67
CA LEU A 669 -3.35 7.24 -44.17
C LEU A 669 -4.49 6.57 -44.95
N LYS A 670 -5.62 6.28 -44.29
CA LYS A 670 -6.82 5.85 -45.04
C LYS A 670 -7.30 6.99 -45.94
N ASN A 671 -7.98 6.64 -47.04
CA ASN A 671 -8.52 7.65 -47.96
C ASN A 671 -9.40 8.66 -47.19
N ASN A 672 -9.14 9.94 -47.43
CA ASN A 672 -9.81 11.09 -46.79
C ASN A 672 -9.57 11.28 -45.29
N GLU A 673 -8.79 10.44 -44.63
CA GLU A 673 -8.41 10.64 -43.23
C GLU A 673 -7.25 11.65 -43.10
N ARG A 674 -7.05 12.14 -41.87
CA ARG A 674 -5.93 13.00 -41.50
C ARG A 674 -5.13 12.38 -40.36
N GLY A 675 -3.80 12.52 -40.42
CA GLY A 675 -2.90 12.19 -39.31
C GLY A 675 -2.59 13.42 -38.46
N ASN A 676 -2.13 13.21 -37.23
CA ASN A 676 -1.75 14.29 -36.30
C ASN A 676 -2.87 15.32 -36.07
N VAL A 677 -4.13 14.87 -35.99
CA VAL A 677 -5.26 15.74 -35.66
C VAL A 677 -5.26 15.97 -34.15
N VAL A 678 -5.23 17.25 -33.75
CA VAL A 678 -5.35 17.63 -32.34
C VAL A 678 -6.83 17.74 -31.99
N THR A 679 -7.27 16.99 -30.98
CA THR A 679 -8.67 16.94 -30.56
C THR A 679 -8.77 17.20 -29.05
N ALA A 680 -9.71 18.04 -28.65
CA ALA A 680 -10.11 18.20 -27.26
C ALA A 680 -11.37 17.36 -27.03
N TYR A 681 -11.33 16.54 -25.98
CA TYR A 681 -12.47 15.76 -25.51
C TYR A 681 -12.95 16.37 -24.20
N GLU A 682 -14.26 16.54 -24.03
CA GLU A 682 -14.89 16.99 -22.78
C GLU A 682 -15.12 15.84 -21.81
#